data_AF-A0A940Z594-F1
#
_entry.id   AF-A0A940Z594-F1
#
_cell.length_a   1.000
_cell.length_b   1.000
_cell.length_c   1.000
_cell.angle_alpha   90.00
_cell.angle_beta   90.00
_cell.angle_gamma   90.00
#
_symmetry.space_group_name_H-M   'P 1'
#
loop_
_entity.id
_entity.type
_entity.pdbx_description
1 polymer ?
#
loop_
_entity_poly.entity_id
_entity_poly.type
_entity_poly.pdbx_seq_one_letter_code
_entity_poly.pdbx_strand_id
1 'polypeptide(L)'
;MSRYIATRAIRGANSLVTEAELMLRKALKEKGPDTPVAFPNTAYYLPTILGMTGQPVETLGQLEPALQHARQLLHPIPSQRHWTPYLGETLDSGMATLLAAEIIEAIRFVYKLQPEPMHGFQLAGGTAFTSPDNSGGNGHDGHLNGPIDDIQLRSWGIQLVDGRMPGFAAIVGAAKSNEVAVKIVRELQKRNILCFLSGNVNGRSIIHQLMEEGVELGYDTYTVPFGTDTISAIYALGFAVRSALTFGGLKGGQAREILLYNKERVFAFVLALGEVDDLKYAAAAGAINFGFPVIADTVIPEILPTGITKYEHVVSMPFNEISGKDDLERAERLVQKCIEVRGVKVKVADVPVPVPYGSAFEGEVVRKSDMRVEFGGKYSRCFEYLHSAPLDQVVDGQVTMVGPDFSEIAAQGHMDMGIVVEVAGRQMQEDFEPVLERQIHYFINGASGIQHIGQRDIAWIRISNAAADKGFTLEHFGKILHARFKTDFGAIVDKVQVTIYTDPEKHAEWLAKARLAYDYRNKRLADLTDNKVEEFYSCTLCQSFAPNHVCVVSPERLGLCGAYNWLDCKASFNINPTGPNQPIKLGKSVDPLKGYWTGTNDYAKIGSHGVVQEVAMYSIMENPMTACGCFECIVMLIPEANGVMVVSREDTSMTPAGMTFSTLAGIAGGGLQTPGVMGVGKYYLLSPKFIYADGGFKRIVWLSSVLKETMAEELAAVAIREGDPDLIDKIADERNVTTVDELLAWMEEHNHPTLVMDPMF
;
A
#
# COMPACT_ATOMS: atom_id res chain seq x y z
N MET A 1 1.60 -0.38 42.10
CA MET A 1 0.73 -1.39 41.43
C MET A 1 -0.67 -1.22 41.98
N SER A 2 -1.66 -0.93 41.13
CA SER A 2 -3.02 -0.58 41.56
C SER A 2 -3.88 -1.82 41.82
N ARG A 3 -4.27 -2.05 43.08
CA ARG A 3 -5.24 -3.11 43.44
C ARG A 3 -6.59 -2.89 42.74
N TYR A 4 -6.98 -1.64 42.55
CA TYR A 4 -8.24 -1.30 41.87
C TYR A 4 -8.24 -1.81 40.42
N ILE A 5 -7.16 -1.57 39.67
CA ILE A 5 -7.04 -2.07 38.29
C ILE A 5 -7.06 -3.60 38.27
N ALA A 6 -6.26 -4.25 39.12
CA ALA A 6 -6.20 -5.71 39.19
C ALA A 6 -7.59 -6.31 39.49
N THR A 7 -8.32 -5.75 40.46
CA THR A 7 -9.68 -6.19 40.79
C THR A 7 -10.65 -6.05 39.62
N ARG A 8 -10.66 -4.91 38.93
CA ARG A 8 -11.57 -4.65 37.80
C ARG A 8 -11.25 -5.54 36.60
N ALA A 9 -9.97 -5.69 36.26
CA ALA A 9 -9.51 -6.54 35.17
C ALA A 9 -9.82 -8.02 35.42
N ILE A 10 -9.51 -8.55 36.61
CA ILE A 10 -9.80 -9.95 36.97
C ILE A 10 -11.31 -10.20 36.98
N ARG A 11 -12.11 -9.25 37.48
CA ARG A 11 -13.57 -9.37 37.45
C ARG A 11 -14.11 -9.38 36.02
N GLY A 12 -13.66 -8.47 35.17
CA GLY A 12 -14.03 -8.42 33.75
C GLY A 12 -13.66 -9.70 33.00
N ALA A 13 -12.46 -10.24 33.25
CA ALA A 13 -12.00 -11.49 32.66
C ALA A 13 -12.90 -12.68 33.04
N ASN A 14 -13.24 -12.83 34.33
CA ASN A 14 -14.13 -13.88 34.80
C ASN A 14 -15.51 -13.76 34.14
N SER A 15 -16.06 -12.54 34.04
CA SER A 15 -17.33 -12.28 33.38
C SER A 15 -17.31 -12.67 31.89
N LEU A 16 -16.30 -12.21 31.14
CA LEU A 16 -16.23 -12.46 29.69
C LEU A 16 -15.96 -13.94 29.37
N VAL A 17 -15.09 -14.63 30.11
CA VAL A 17 -14.86 -16.08 29.91
C VAL A 17 -16.14 -16.88 30.19
N THR A 18 -16.92 -16.48 31.20
CA THR A 18 -18.23 -17.10 31.49
C THR A 18 -19.22 -16.84 30.35
N GLU A 19 -19.25 -15.63 29.81
CA GLU A 19 -20.09 -15.29 28.65
C GLU A 19 -19.70 -16.11 27.41
N ALA A 20 -18.41 -16.18 27.09
CA ALA A 20 -17.88 -17.01 26.00
C ALA A 20 -18.28 -18.47 26.16
N GLU A 21 -18.23 -19.02 27.37
CA GLU A 21 -18.67 -20.38 27.67
C GLU A 21 -20.17 -20.57 27.40
N LEU A 22 -21.02 -19.65 27.86
CA LEU A 22 -22.47 -19.72 27.64
C LEU A 22 -22.81 -19.62 26.15
N MET A 23 -22.13 -18.71 25.43
CA MET A 23 -22.29 -18.54 23.99
C MET A 23 -21.83 -19.78 23.22
N LEU A 24 -20.67 -20.36 23.57
CA LEU A 24 -20.15 -21.56 22.91
C LEU A 24 -21.08 -22.75 23.12
N ARG A 25 -21.56 -22.98 24.35
CA ARG A 25 -22.53 -24.05 24.65
C ARG A 25 -23.82 -23.89 23.85
N LYS A 26 -24.33 -22.66 23.74
CA LYS A 26 -25.52 -22.36 22.94
C LYS A 26 -25.27 -22.64 21.45
N ALA A 27 -24.15 -22.14 20.92
CA ALA A 27 -23.77 -22.33 19.53
C ALA A 27 -23.59 -23.82 19.18
N LEU A 28 -22.91 -24.59 20.03
CA LEU A 28 -22.72 -26.04 19.84
C LEU A 28 -24.06 -26.78 19.80
N LYS A 29 -25.02 -26.37 20.63
CA LYS A 29 -26.36 -26.96 20.64
C LYS A 29 -27.17 -26.59 19.39
N GLU A 30 -27.06 -25.35 18.91
CA GLU A 30 -27.89 -24.84 17.81
C GLU A 30 -27.33 -25.13 16.42
N LYS A 31 -26.00 -25.11 16.26
CA LYS A 31 -25.30 -25.22 14.98
C LYS A 31 -24.57 -26.55 14.81
N GLY A 32 -24.18 -27.19 15.92
CA GLY A 32 -23.42 -28.43 15.93
C GLY A 32 -21.90 -28.21 15.91
N PRO A 33 -21.11 -29.17 16.43
CA PRO A 33 -19.66 -29.03 16.61
C PRO A 33 -18.87 -28.91 15.30
N ASP A 34 -19.38 -29.48 14.21
CA ASP A 34 -18.71 -29.50 12.90
C ASP A 34 -18.94 -28.20 12.10
N THR A 35 -19.63 -27.21 12.67
CA THR A 35 -19.88 -25.92 12.00
C THR A 35 -18.54 -25.22 11.73
N PRO A 36 -18.24 -24.83 10.47
CA PRO A 36 -17.02 -24.12 10.16
C PRO A 36 -16.92 -22.77 10.88
N VAL A 37 -15.71 -22.45 11.33
CA VAL A 37 -15.32 -21.19 11.96
C VAL A 37 -14.12 -20.64 11.21
N ALA A 38 -14.25 -19.43 10.67
CA ALA A 38 -13.16 -18.74 9.99
C ALA A 38 -13.34 -17.23 10.06
N PHE A 39 -12.25 -16.50 10.20
CA PHE A 39 -12.21 -15.08 9.86
C PHE A 39 -11.95 -14.91 8.36
N PRO A 40 -12.48 -13.84 7.75
CA PRO A 40 -12.31 -13.59 6.32
C PRO A 40 -10.83 -13.43 5.96
N ASN A 41 -10.41 -14.07 4.87
CA ASN A 41 -9.13 -13.85 4.19
C ASN A 41 -7.89 -13.90 5.10
N THR A 42 -7.85 -14.88 6.01
CA THR A 42 -6.66 -15.16 6.83
C THR A 42 -6.19 -16.61 6.73
N ALA A 43 -4.88 -16.80 6.61
CA ALA A 43 -4.22 -18.09 6.69
C ALA A 43 -3.86 -18.48 8.15
N TYR A 44 -4.20 -17.62 9.11
CA TYR A 44 -3.84 -17.78 10.53
C TYR A 44 -5.03 -18.16 11.42
N TYR A 45 -6.07 -18.77 10.86
CA TYR A 45 -7.24 -19.26 11.60
C TYR A 45 -7.87 -18.18 12.49
N LEU A 46 -7.92 -18.42 13.80
CA LEU A 46 -8.17 -17.41 14.84
C LEU A 46 -6.80 -16.97 15.38
N PRO A 47 -6.30 -15.78 14.98
CA PRO A 47 -4.88 -15.52 15.11
C PRO A 47 -4.36 -15.45 16.54
N THR A 48 -5.15 -14.91 17.47
CA THR A 48 -4.72 -14.78 18.87
C THR A 48 -4.64 -16.15 19.53
N ILE A 49 -5.64 -17.00 19.35
CA ILE A 49 -5.66 -18.39 19.80
C ILE A 49 -4.50 -19.15 19.17
N LEU A 50 -4.33 -19.10 17.85
CA LEU A 50 -3.23 -19.77 17.15
C LEU A 50 -1.87 -19.32 17.70
N GLY A 51 -1.66 -18.01 17.85
CA GLY A 51 -0.41 -17.46 18.34
C GLY A 51 -0.10 -17.92 19.77
N MET A 52 -1.08 -17.86 20.67
CA MET A 52 -0.87 -18.12 22.08
C MET A 52 -0.89 -19.61 22.45
N THR A 53 -1.67 -20.44 21.75
CA THR A 53 -1.87 -21.86 22.10
C THR A 53 -1.35 -22.83 21.05
N GLY A 54 -1.10 -22.36 19.82
CA GLY A 54 -0.72 -23.21 18.69
C GLY A 54 -1.87 -24.00 18.10
N GLN A 55 -3.11 -23.76 18.53
CA GLN A 55 -4.29 -24.48 18.07
C GLN A 55 -4.87 -23.85 16.79
N PRO A 56 -4.86 -24.56 15.64
CA PRO A 56 -5.60 -24.14 14.46
C PRO A 56 -7.08 -24.46 14.68
N VAL A 57 -7.93 -23.43 14.73
CA VAL A 57 -9.37 -23.59 14.91
C VAL A 57 -10.07 -23.40 13.56
N GLU A 58 -10.75 -24.44 13.11
CA GLU A 58 -11.50 -24.53 11.86
C GLU A 58 -12.99 -24.82 12.10
N THR A 59 -13.35 -25.38 13.27
CA THR A 59 -14.74 -25.72 13.61
C THR A 59 -15.14 -25.25 15.00
N LEU A 60 -16.45 -25.14 15.22
CA LEU A 60 -17.02 -24.67 16.48
C LEU A 60 -16.64 -25.55 17.68
N GLY A 61 -16.57 -26.88 17.49
CA GLY A 61 -16.13 -27.83 18.52
C GLY A 61 -14.68 -27.62 18.95
N GLN A 62 -13.82 -27.11 18.06
CA GLN A 62 -12.41 -26.85 18.35
C GLN A 62 -12.18 -25.58 19.21
N LEU A 63 -13.24 -24.80 19.51
CA LEU A 63 -13.15 -23.68 20.45
C LEU A 63 -13.14 -24.14 21.92
N GLU A 64 -13.59 -25.36 22.24
CA GLU A 64 -13.63 -25.86 23.62
C GLU A 64 -12.23 -25.93 24.27
N PRO A 65 -11.18 -26.48 23.62
CA PRO A 65 -9.82 -26.43 24.15
C PRO A 65 -9.31 -25.01 24.42
N ALA A 66 -9.60 -24.05 23.54
CA ALA A 66 -9.19 -22.66 23.72
C ALA A 66 -9.90 -22.02 24.93
N LEU A 67 -11.19 -22.29 25.10
CA LEU A 67 -11.97 -21.86 26.26
C LEU A 67 -11.43 -22.48 27.56
N GLN A 68 -11.09 -23.77 27.55
CA GLN A 68 -10.48 -24.44 28.71
C GLN A 68 -9.15 -23.80 29.09
N HIS A 69 -8.32 -23.46 28.11
CA HIS A 69 -7.08 -22.73 28.36
C HIS A 69 -7.33 -21.34 28.96
N ALA A 70 -8.30 -20.60 28.43
CA ALA A 70 -8.70 -19.31 29.01
C ALA A 70 -9.14 -19.43 30.48
N ARG A 71 -9.86 -20.51 30.86
CA ARG A 71 -10.23 -20.75 32.26
C ARG A 71 -9.06 -21.02 33.18
N GLN A 72 -8.01 -21.68 32.69
CA GLN A 72 -6.81 -21.97 33.49
C GLN A 72 -6.03 -20.70 33.86
N LEU A 73 -6.19 -19.64 33.08
CA LEU A 73 -5.55 -18.34 33.29
C LEU A 73 -6.36 -17.40 34.21
N LEU A 74 -7.56 -17.81 34.64
CA LEU A 74 -8.39 -17.00 35.55
C LEU A 74 -7.88 -17.11 36.99
N HIS A 75 -7.77 -15.96 37.64
CA HIS A 75 -7.35 -15.84 39.03
C HIS A 75 -8.47 -15.29 39.92
N PRO A 76 -8.42 -15.54 41.24
CA PRO A 76 -9.34 -14.91 42.19
C PRO A 76 -9.05 -13.41 42.33
N ILE A 77 -10.08 -12.63 42.69
CA ILE A 77 -9.91 -11.20 42.95
C ILE A 77 -8.95 -10.98 44.14
N PRO A 78 -8.04 -9.99 44.05
CA PRO A 78 -7.13 -9.60 45.13
C PRO A 78 -7.81 -9.46 46.49
N SER A 79 -7.25 -10.10 47.51
CA SER A 79 -7.73 -9.99 48.89
C SER A 79 -7.65 -8.55 49.42
N GLN A 80 -8.64 -8.15 50.22
CA GLN A 80 -8.60 -6.85 50.88
C GLN A 80 -7.62 -6.79 52.06
N ARG A 81 -7.24 -7.94 52.64
CA ARG A 81 -6.52 -8.03 53.92
C ARG A 81 -5.01 -8.26 53.80
N HIS A 82 -4.52 -8.78 52.67
CA HIS A 82 -3.11 -9.10 52.47
C HIS A 82 -2.60 -8.52 51.15
N TRP A 83 -1.42 -7.90 51.17
CA TRP A 83 -0.79 -7.35 49.98
C TRP A 83 0.03 -8.45 49.29
N THR A 84 -0.41 -8.90 48.11
CA THR A 84 0.34 -9.80 47.23
C THR A 84 0.63 -9.11 45.90
N PRO A 85 1.72 -9.45 45.18
CA PRO A 85 1.94 -8.91 43.84
C PRO A 85 0.88 -9.43 42.86
N TYR A 86 -0.01 -8.56 42.38
CA TYR A 86 -1.16 -8.95 41.54
C TYR A 86 -0.92 -8.82 40.03
N LEU A 87 0.25 -8.32 39.60
CA LEU A 87 0.48 -8.01 38.17
C LEU A 87 0.44 -9.26 37.30
N GLY A 88 1.12 -10.35 37.70
CA GLY A 88 1.07 -11.61 36.95
C GLY A 88 -0.35 -12.14 36.81
N GLU A 89 -1.10 -12.22 37.92
CA GLU A 89 -2.50 -12.67 37.95
C GLU A 89 -3.42 -11.79 37.06
N THR A 90 -3.18 -10.48 37.06
CA THR A 90 -3.91 -9.51 36.24
C THR A 90 -3.64 -9.73 34.75
N LEU A 91 -2.38 -10.02 34.40
CA LEU A 91 -1.95 -10.25 33.03
C LEU A 91 -2.43 -11.59 32.48
N ASP A 92 -2.39 -12.66 33.28
CA ASP A 92 -2.99 -13.95 32.93
C ASP A 92 -4.49 -13.79 32.67
N SER A 93 -5.20 -13.08 33.56
CA SER A 93 -6.62 -12.77 33.39
C SER A 93 -6.87 -11.90 32.15
N GLY A 94 -5.95 -10.99 31.83
CA GLY A 94 -5.95 -10.23 30.59
C GLY A 94 -5.85 -11.13 29.36
N MET A 95 -4.93 -12.11 29.36
CA MET A 95 -4.80 -13.09 28.28
C MET A 95 -6.06 -13.97 28.16
N ALA A 96 -6.64 -14.41 29.29
CA ALA A 96 -7.91 -15.12 29.30
C ALA A 96 -9.04 -14.32 28.61
N THR A 97 -9.05 -13.00 28.84
CA THR A 97 -10.01 -12.07 28.23
C THR A 97 -9.83 -12.01 26.71
N LEU A 98 -8.60 -11.98 26.21
CA LEU A 98 -8.33 -11.95 24.77
C LEU A 98 -8.80 -13.24 24.07
N LEU A 99 -8.50 -14.39 24.66
CA LEU A 99 -8.95 -15.69 24.14
C LEU A 99 -10.49 -15.77 24.14
N ALA A 100 -11.14 -15.32 25.23
CA ALA A 100 -12.60 -15.27 25.30
C ALA A 100 -13.21 -14.31 24.26
N ALA A 101 -12.59 -13.15 24.05
CA ALA A 101 -13.04 -12.19 23.04
C ALA A 101 -12.97 -12.78 21.61
N GLU A 102 -11.86 -13.46 21.27
CA GLU A 102 -11.73 -14.07 19.94
C GLU A 102 -12.70 -15.25 19.75
N ILE A 103 -12.98 -16.03 20.80
CA ILE A 103 -14.03 -17.06 20.79
C ILE A 103 -15.40 -16.44 20.54
N ILE A 104 -15.74 -15.34 21.23
CA ILE A 104 -17.03 -14.66 21.05
C ILE A 104 -17.16 -14.11 19.64
N GLU A 105 -16.12 -13.46 19.09
CA GLU A 105 -16.17 -12.95 17.71
C GLU A 105 -16.27 -14.08 16.69
N ALA A 106 -15.55 -15.19 16.88
CA ALA A 106 -15.69 -16.39 16.03
C ALA A 106 -17.13 -16.93 16.02
N ILE A 107 -17.78 -16.98 17.20
CA ILE A 107 -19.19 -17.36 17.32
C ILE A 107 -20.09 -16.34 16.61
N ARG A 108 -19.82 -15.03 16.75
CA ARG A 108 -20.59 -13.97 16.07
C ARG A 108 -20.49 -14.09 14.54
N PHE A 109 -19.34 -14.47 13.99
CA PHE A 109 -19.20 -14.81 12.58
C PHE A 109 -20.07 -15.99 12.16
N VAL A 110 -20.15 -17.06 12.96
CA VAL A 110 -21.06 -18.21 12.72
C VAL A 110 -22.53 -17.77 12.67
N TYR A 111 -22.90 -16.77 13.47
CA TYR A 111 -24.24 -16.18 13.47
C TYR A 111 -24.42 -15.03 12.47
N LYS A 112 -23.41 -14.72 11.64
CA LYS A 112 -23.42 -13.59 10.68
C LYS A 112 -23.70 -12.23 11.34
N LEU A 113 -23.21 -12.05 12.56
CA LEU A 113 -23.24 -10.78 13.30
C LEU A 113 -21.98 -9.95 13.05
N GLN A 114 -20.95 -10.55 12.45
CA GLN A 114 -19.69 -9.91 12.08
C GLN A 114 -19.38 -10.15 10.59
N PRO A 115 -18.74 -9.19 9.89
CA PRO A 115 -18.42 -7.83 10.35
C PRO A 115 -19.68 -7.05 10.75
N GLU A 116 -19.57 -6.16 11.74
CA GLU A 116 -20.74 -5.51 12.34
C GLU A 116 -21.50 -4.65 11.31
N PRO A 117 -22.82 -4.84 11.13
CA PRO A 117 -23.61 -3.99 10.24
C PRO A 117 -23.68 -2.54 10.74
N MET A 118 -23.44 -1.59 9.83
CA MET A 118 -23.47 -0.15 10.10
C MET A 118 -24.13 0.58 8.92
N HIS A 119 -25.41 0.94 9.08
CA HIS A 119 -26.20 1.55 8.01
C HIS A 119 -25.61 2.91 7.55
N GLY A 120 -25.44 3.08 6.24
CA GLY A 120 -24.89 4.31 5.65
C GLY A 120 -23.37 4.45 5.77
N PHE A 121 -22.67 3.41 6.21
CA PHE A 121 -21.21 3.38 6.23
C PHE A 121 -20.64 2.84 4.92
N GLN A 122 -19.64 3.52 4.39
CA GLN A 122 -18.88 3.09 3.21
C GLN A 122 -17.39 3.06 3.58
N LEU A 123 -16.78 1.88 3.48
CA LEU A 123 -15.37 1.69 3.81
C LEU A 123 -14.49 2.19 2.65
N ALA A 124 -13.56 3.10 2.95
CA ALA A 124 -12.58 3.60 2.00
C ALA A 124 -11.39 2.65 1.84
N GLY A 125 -11.03 2.29 0.61
CA GLY A 125 -9.84 1.46 0.36
C GLY A 125 -9.95 -0.02 0.73
N GLY A 126 -11.14 -0.63 0.71
CA GLY A 126 -11.27 -2.07 1.00
C GLY A 126 -10.53 -2.97 -0.02
N THR A 127 -10.19 -4.19 0.39
CA THR A 127 -9.86 -5.28 -0.53
C THR A 127 -11.10 -5.64 -1.34
N ALA A 128 -11.33 -4.90 -2.43
CA ALA A 128 -12.40 -5.17 -3.38
C ALA A 128 -12.11 -6.44 -4.20
N PHE A 129 -11.93 -7.58 -3.55
CA PHE A 129 -11.72 -8.85 -4.21
C PHE A 129 -12.10 -9.96 -3.22
N THR A 130 -12.96 -10.90 -3.65
CA THR A 130 -13.27 -12.20 -3.02
C THR A 130 -14.53 -12.35 -2.15
N SER A 131 -15.67 -11.80 -2.56
CA SER A 131 -16.94 -12.52 -2.32
C SER A 131 -17.71 -12.63 -3.63
N PRO A 132 -17.88 -13.83 -4.22
CA PRO A 132 -18.53 -14.02 -5.52
C PRO A 132 -19.99 -13.53 -5.59
N ASP A 133 -20.58 -13.21 -4.44
CA ASP A 133 -22.02 -12.91 -4.32
C ASP A 133 -22.34 -11.41 -4.17
N ASN A 134 -21.37 -10.50 -4.26
CA ASN A 134 -21.63 -9.05 -4.22
C ASN A 134 -21.13 -8.36 -5.51
N SER A 135 -22.00 -8.37 -6.52
CA SER A 135 -21.85 -7.64 -7.76
C SER A 135 -22.04 -6.13 -7.55
N GLY A 136 -20.91 -5.41 -7.45
CA GLY A 136 -20.82 -3.96 -7.66
C GLY A 136 -20.82 -3.10 -6.38
N GLY A 137 -19.70 -2.41 -6.12
CA GLY A 137 -19.63 -1.34 -5.13
C GLY A 137 -18.33 -1.34 -4.32
N ASN A 138 -17.83 -0.14 -4.00
CA ASN A 138 -16.67 0.06 -3.12
C ASN A 138 -16.94 -0.54 -1.73
N GLY A 139 -16.05 -1.41 -1.23
CA GLY A 139 -16.04 -1.87 0.17
C GLY A 139 -17.27 -2.67 0.61
N HIS A 140 -17.24 -3.18 1.85
CA HIS A 140 -18.41 -3.80 2.47
C HIS A 140 -19.50 -2.73 2.69
N ASP A 141 -20.38 -2.54 1.71
CA ASP A 141 -21.45 -1.55 1.81
C ASP A 141 -22.31 -1.84 3.05
N GLY A 142 -22.39 -0.86 3.95
CA GLY A 142 -23.14 -0.96 5.19
C GLY A 142 -22.58 -1.85 6.29
N HIS A 143 -21.29 -2.21 6.30
CA HIS A 143 -20.66 -2.94 7.41
C HIS A 143 -19.31 -2.34 7.83
N LEU A 144 -18.98 -2.45 9.11
CA LEU A 144 -17.64 -2.15 9.64
C LEU A 144 -16.62 -3.19 9.14
N ASN A 145 -15.33 -2.94 9.37
CA ASN A 145 -14.27 -3.76 8.78
C ASN A 145 -14.19 -5.16 9.35
N GLY A 146 -14.39 -5.32 10.67
CA GLY A 146 -14.03 -6.55 11.37
C GLY A 146 -12.52 -6.84 11.29
N PRO A 147 -12.08 -8.12 11.31
CA PRO A 147 -10.68 -8.49 11.26
C PRO A 147 -10.06 -8.09 9.90
N ILE A 148 -8.89 -7.45 9.96
CA ILE A 148 -8.10 -7.08 8.76
C ILE A 148 -7.70 -8.36 8.02
N ASP A 149 -7.78 -8.38 6.70
CA ASP A 149 -7.31 -9.52 5.90
C ASP A 149 -5.76 -9.62 5.86
N ASP A 150 -5.25 -10.82 5.52
CA ASP A 150 -3.80 -11.05 5.48
C ASP A 150 -3.10 -10.32 4.32
N ILE A 151 -3.83 -9.93 3.27
CA ILE A 151 -3.28 -9.22 2.11
C ILE A 151 -2.92 -7.79 2.54
N GLN A 152 -3.85 -7.11 3.20
CA GLN A 152 -3.67 -5.78 3.74
C GLN A 152 -2.61 -5.76 4.84
N LEU A 153 -2.61 -6.77 5.72
CA LEU A 153 -1.54 -6.95 6.71
C LEU A 153 -0.16 -6.97 6.04
N ARG A 154 0.01 -7.71 4.94
CA ARG A 154 1.29 -7.79 4.20
C ARG A 154 1.67 -6.47 3.55
N SER A 155 0.71 -5.79 2.92
CA SER A 155 0.91 -4.46 2.32
C SER A 155 1.45 -3.45 3.35
N TRP A 156 0.82 -3.40 4.52
CA TRP A 156 1.24 -2.54 5.63
C TRP A 156 2.48 -3.02 6.38
N GLY A 157 2.73 -4.32 6.40
CA GLY A 157 3.87 -4.92 7.07
C GLY A 157 5.21 -4.39 6.59
N ILE A 158 5.34 -4.14 5.28
CA ILE A 158 6.55 -3.54 4.70
C ILE A 158 6.80 -2.16 5.34
N GLN A 159 5.75 -1.35 5.48
CA GLN A 159 5.84 -0.02 6.06
C GLN A 159 6.12 -0.03 7.57
N LEU A 160 5.63 -1.05 8.29
CA LEU A 160 5.96 -1.28 9.70
C LEU A 160 7.43 -1.65 9.88
N VAL A 161 8.01 -2.43 8.96
CA VAL A 161 9.39 -2.91 9.02
C VAL A 161 10.39 -1.82 8.60
N ASP A 162 10.09 -1.07 7.54
CA ASP A 162 10.96 0.02 7.06
C ASP A 162 10.80 1.33 7.84
N GLY A 163 9.79 1.42 8.70
CA GLY A 163 9.54 2.53 9.61
C GLY A 163 8.76 3.71 9.03
N ARG A 164 8.25 3.60 7.78
CA ARG A 164 7.33 4.59 7.20
C ARG A 164 6.02 4.67 7.97
N MET A 165 5.55 3.54 8.48
CA MET A 165 4.47 3.44 9.44
C MET A 165 5.05 3.05 10.79
N PRO A 166 5.18 4.00 11.74
CA PRO A 166 5.87 3.73 12.99
C PRO A 166 5.16 2.71 13.89
N GLY A 167 3.84 2.55 13.76
CA GLY A 167 3.04 1.64 14.58
C GLY A 167 1.54 1.93 14.47
N PHE A 168 0.75 1.46 15.44
CA PHE A 168 -0.70 1.69 15.48
C PHE A 168 -1.22 2.16 16.84
N ALA A 169 -2.32 2.90 16.83
CA ALA A 169 -3.08 3.32 17.99
C ALA A 169 -4.41 2.55 18.03
N ALA A 170 -4.62 1.75 19.07
CA ALA A 170 -5.92 1.14 19.33
C ALA A 170 -6.78 2.10 20.17
N ILE A 171 -7.72 2.77 19.53
CA ILE A 171 -8.61 3.76 20.16
C ILE A 171 -9.90 3.07 20.55
N VAL A 172 -10.19 3.02 21.86
CA VAL A 172 -11.31 2.28 22.42
C VAL A 172 -12.26 3.22 23.18
N GLY A 173 -13.50 3.36 22.70
CA GLY A 173 -14.54 4.17 23.37
C GLY A 173 -14.99 5.37 22.54
N ALA A 174 -15.26 6.50 23.20
CA ALA A 174 -15.70 7.73 22.56
C ALA A 174 -14.99 8.94 23.17
N ALA A 175 -14.53 9.84 22.30
CA ALA A 175 -13.91 11.10 22.69
C ALA A 175 -14.96 12.05 23.31
N LYS A 176 -14.47 13.07 24.02
CA LYS A 176 -15.32 14.11 24.63
C LYS A 176 -16.29 14.79 23.66
N SER A 177 -15.86 15.04 22.41
CA SER A 177 -16.68 15.63 21.36
C SER A 177 -16.25 15.11 19.98
N ASN A 178 -17.06 15.38 18.94
CA ASN A 178 -16.75 14.97 17.57
C ASN A 178 -15.47 15.65 17.05
N GLU A 179 -15.31 16.95 17.31
CA GLU A 179 -14.13 17.72 16.88
C GLU A 179 -12.85 17.18 17.53
N VAL A 180 -12.93 16.77 18.80
CA VAL A 180 -11.82 16.11 19.50
C VAL A 180 -11.49 14.77 18.86
N ALA A 181 -12.50 13.96 18.50
CA ALA A 181 -12.28 12.68 17.80
C ALA A 181 -11.53 12.89 16.47
N VAL A 182 -11.99 13.84 15.64
CA VAL A 182 -11.35 14.18 14.38
C VAL A 182 -9.91 14.62 14.61
N LYS A 183 -9.66 15.52 15.57
CA LYS A 183 -8.31 16.01 15.88
C LYS A 183 -7.37 14.89 16.32
N ILE A 184 -7.82 13.98 17.19
CA ILE A 184 -7.01 12.82 17.62
C ILE A 184 -6.58 11.98 16.42
N VAL A 185 -7.51 11.60 15.54
CA VAL A 185 -7.21 10.77 14.36
C VAL A 185 -6.30 11.49 13.38
N ARG A 186 -6.57 12.77 13.08
CA ARG A 186 -5.74 13.56 12.16
C ARG A 186 -4.31 13.76 12.67
N GLU A 187 -4.12 13.94 13.99
CA GLU A 187 -2.77 14.03 14.58
C GLU A 187 -2.01 12.69 14.48
N LEU A 188 -2.70 11.56 14.60
CA LEU A 188 -2.10 10.23 14.42
C LEU A 188 -1.75 9.99 12.94
N GLN A 189 -2.66 10.31 12.01
CA GLN A 189 -2.43 10.21 10.57
C GLN A 189 -1.26 11.07 10.09
N LYS A 190 -1.14 12.32 10.57
CA LYS A 190 0.00 13.21 10.27
C LYS A 190 1.35 12.60 10.64
N ARG A 191 1.35 11.63 11.56
CA ARG A 191 2.52 10.92 12.05
C ARG A 191 2.62 9.51 11.46
N ASN A 192 1.84 9.21 10.42
CA ASN A 192 1.68 7.91 9.78
C ASN A 192 1.31 6.77 10.75
N ILE A 193 0.68 7.07 11.89
CA ILE A 193 0.25 6.06 12.87
C ILE A 193 -1.11 5.52 12.45
N LEU A 194 -1.18 4.21 12.24
CA LEU A 194 -2.41 3.49 11.91
C LEU A 194 -3.40 3.52 13.07
N CYS A 195 -4.65 3.87 12.82
CA CYS A 195 -5.68 3.97 13.85
C CYS A 195 -6.65 2.78 13.74
N PHE A 196 -6.82 2.07 14.85
CA PHE A 196 -7.81 1.00 14.99
C PHE A 196 -8.90 1.46 15.94
N LEU A 197 -10.12 1.55 15.44
CA LEU A 197 -11.25 2.12 16.18
C LEU A 197 -12.16 1.01 16.69
N SER A 198 -12.39 0.97 17.99
CA SER A 198 -13.40 0.09 18.58
C SER A 198 -14.03 0.66 19.84
N GLY A 199 -14.97 -0.07 20.45
CA GLY A 199 -15.54 0.27 21.74
C GLY A 199 -16.53 1.43 21.73
N ASN A 200 -17.29 1.52 22.82
CA ASN A 200 -18.23 2.60 23.07
C ASN A 200 -18.22 3.04 24.54
N VAL A 201 -18.88 4.16 24.80
CA VAL A 201 -19.25 4.66 26.11
C VAL A 201 -20.75 4.98 26.03
N ASN A 202 -21.57 4.26 26.81
CA ASN A 202 -23.02 4.42 26.81
C ASN A 202 -23.65 4.32 25.40
N GLY A 203 -23.18 3.38 24.57
CA GLY A 203 -23.67 3.18 23.20
C GLY A 203 -23.09 4.13 22.15
N ARG A 204 -22.26 5.11 22.55
CA ARG A 204 -21.57 6.01 21.64
C ARG A 204 -20.13 5.57 21.39
N SER A 205 -19.74 5.43 20.14
CA SER A 205 -18.36 5.06 19.71
C SER A 205 -17.70 6.20 18.95
N ILE A 206 -16.37 6.27 18.98
CA ILE A 206 -15.58 7.18 18.14
C ILE A 206 -15.87 7.01 16.65
N ILE A 207 -16.23 5.80 16.21
CA ILE A 207 -16.63 5.52 14.82
C ILE A 207 -17.81 6.43 14.43
N HIS A 208 -18.83 6.51 15.29
CA HIS A 208 -19.97 7.39 15.05
C HIS A 208 -19.57 8.88 15.00
N GLN A 209 -18.65 9.29 15.88
CA GLN A 209 -18.17 10.68 15.94
C GLN A 209 -17.47 11.10 14.65
N LEU A 210 -16.65 10.21 14.08
CA LEU A 210 -15.92 10.47 12.85
C LEU A 210 -16.84 10.43 11.62
N MET A 211 -17.80 9.52 11.58
CA MET A 211 -18.80 9.44 10.50
C MET A 211 -19.66 10.70 10.43
N GLU A 212 -20.11 11.24 11.57
CA GLU A 212 -20.91 12.48 11.61
C GLU A 212 -20.17 13.70 11.09
N GLU A 213 -18.85 13.73 11.22
CA GLU A 213 -17.97 14.79 10.70
C GLU A 213 -17.53 14.53 9.24
N GLY A 214 -18.04 13.46 8.60
CA GLY A 214 -17.69 13.10 7.23
C GLY A 214 -16.23 12.67 7.06
N VAL A 215 -15.58 12.15 8.12
CA VAL A 215 -14.23 11.60 8.00
C VAL A 215 -14.30 10.26 7.29
N GLU A 216 -13.55 10.15 6.20
CA GLU A 216 -13.40 8.92 5.45
C GLU A 216 -12.57 7.89 6.25
N LEU A 217 -13.15 6.70 6.48
CA LEU A 217 -12.56 5.63 7.29
C LEU A 217 -12.28 4.40 6.42
N GLY A 218 -11.08 3.85 6.54
CA GLY A 218 -10.71 2.57 5.98
C GLY A 218 -9.21 2.42 5.77
N TYR A 219 -8.82 1.55 4.83
CA TYR A 219 -7.42 1.19 4.65
C TYR A 219 -6.62 2.32 4.01
N ASP A 220 -7.19 3.05 3.03
CA ASP A 220 -6.48 4.16 2.40
C ASP A 220 -6.18 5.27 3.41
N THR A 221 -7.08 5.52 4.37
CA THR A 221 -6.91 6.59 5.37
C THR A 221 -6.20 6.14 6.65
N TYR A 222 -5.66 4.92 6.70
CA TYR A 222 -5.07 4.33 7.92
C TYR A 222 -5.97 4.46 9.16
N THR A 223 -7.28 4.38 8.98
CA THR A 223 -8.25 4.54 10.07
C THR A 223 -9.31 3.46 9.94
N VAL A 224 -9.04 2.32 10.56
CA VAL A 224 -9.83 1.10 10.39
C VAL A 224 -10.88 0.97 11.49
N PRO A 225 -12.18 0.94 11.15
CA PRO A 225 -13.24 0.73 12.13
C PRO A 225 -13.52 -0.76 12.33
N PHE A 226 -13.19 -1.29 13.50
CA PHE A 226 -13.33 -2.72 13.81
C PHE A 226 -14.72 -3.13 14.28
N GLY A 227 -15.32 -2.34 15.17
CA GLY A 227 -16.61 -2.65 15.78
C GLY A 227 -16.99 -1.61 16.82
N THR A 228 -18.26 -1.45 17.14
CA THR A 228 -18.72 -0.46 18.11
C THR A 228 -18.56 -0.93 19.56
N ASP A 229 -18.19 -2.19 19.80
CA ASP A 229 -17.99 -2.74 21.13
C ASP A 229 -16.50 -2.98 21.47
N THR A 230 -16.24 -3.19 22.77
CA THR A 230 -14.89 -3.39 23.28
C THR A 230 -14.31 -4.76 22.88
N ILE A 231 -15.16 -5.75 22.58
CA ILE A 231 -14.73 -7.10 22.21
C ILE A 231 -14.01 -7.04 20.86
N SER A 232 -14.47 -6.22 19.92
CA SER A 232 -13.85 -6.02 18.62
C SER A 232 -12.43 -5.42 18.68
N ALA A 233 -11.97 -4.92 19.84
CA ALA A 233 -10.56 -4.59 20.05
C ALA A 233 -9.62 -5.81 19.88
N ILE A 234 -10.16 -7.04 19.96
CA ILE A 234 -9.40 -8.26 19.71
C ILE A 234 -8.79 -8.29 18.31
N TYR A 235 -9.42 -7.66 17.31
CA TYR A 235 -8.88 -7.63 15.94
C TYR A 235 -7.55 -6.85 15.86
N ALA A 236 -7.36 -5.82 16.70
CA ALA A 236 -6.08 -5.10 16.81
C ALA A 236 -4.95 -6.00 17.32
N LEU A 237 -5.26 -6.84 18.31
CA LEU A 237 -4.29 -7.76 18.90
C LEU A 237 -4.05 -8.97 17.97
N GLY A 238 -5.09 -9.44 17.28
CA GLY A 238 -4.95 -10.43 16.22
C GLY A 238 -4.07 -9.93 15.06
N PHE A 239 -4.15 -8.65 14.70
CA PHE A 239 -3.22 -8.02 13.75
C PHE A 239 -1.77 -8.02 14.27
N ALA A 240 -1.56 -7.70 15.55
CA ALA A 240 -0.25 -7.71 16.20
C ALA A 240 0.36 -9.13 16.25
N VAL A 241 -0.45 -10.15 16.58
CA VAL A 241 -0.01 -11.56 16.54
C VAL A 241 0.40 -11.96 15.14
N ARG A 242 -0.42 -11.67 14.12
CA ARG A 242 -0.09 -12.01 12.74
C ARG A 242 1.15 -11.27 12.24
N SER A 243 1.40 -10.04 12.67
CA SER A 243 2.64 -9.34 12.36
C SER A 243 3.88 -10.14 12.79
N ALA A 244 3.83 -10.77 13.97
CA ALA A 244 4.91 -11.64 14.46
C ALA A 244 5.02 -12.96 13.69
N LEU A 245 3.88 -13.55 13.30
CA LEU A 245 3.86 -14.80 12.51
C LEU A 245 4.35 -14.57 11.07
N THR A 246 3.92 -13.47 10.43
CA THR A 246 4.24 -13.15 9.03
C THR A 246 5.65 -12.57 8.89
N PHE A 247 5.98 -11.51 9.64
CA PHE A 247 7.25 -10.77 9.46
C PHE A 247 8.33 -11.23 10.44
N GLY A 248 7.95 -11.75 11.60
CA GLY A 248 8.87 -12.34 12.57
C GLY A 248 9.25 -13.78 12.25
N GLY A 249 8.55 -14.44 11.33
CA GLY A 249 8.76 -15.86 11.00
C GLY A 249 8.47 -16.82 12.15
N LEU A 250 7.71 -16.36 13.15
CA LEU A 250 7.33 -17.17 14.32
C LEU A 250 6.20 -18.14 13.96
N LYS A 251 6.09 -19.20 14.75
CA LYS A 251 5.03 -20.22 14.61
C LYS A 251 4.01 -20.07 15.72
N GLY A 252 2.77 -20.51 15.45
CA GLY A 252 1.74 -20.60 16.48
C GLY A 252 2.21 -21.42 17.69
N GLY A 253 1.80 -21.01 18.89
CA GLY A 253 2.19 -21.62 20.17
C GLY A 253 3.53 -21.11 20.73
N GLN A 254 4.30 -20.30 19.97
CA GLN A 254 5.48 -19.60 20.48
C GLN A 254 5.08 -18.31 21.22
N ALA A 255 4.20 -18.45 22.22
CA ALA A 255 3.52 -17.32 22.85
C ALA A 255 4.50 -16.27 23.40
N ARG A 256 5.56 -16.72 24.09
CA ARG A 256 6.55 -15.81 24.68
C ARG A 256 7.31 -15.02 23.61
N GLU A 257 7.75 -15.68 22.55
CA GLU A 257 8.47 -15.08 21.45
C GLU A 257 7.58 -14.09 20.68
N ILE A 258 6.31 -14.41 20.48
CA ILE A 258 5.32 -13.53 19.84
C ILE A 258 5.09 -12.26 20.67
N LEU A 259 4.94 -12.39 22.00
CA LEU A 259 4.78 -11.24 22.89
C LEU A 259 6.03 -10.36 22.90
N LEU A 260 7.23 -10.97 22.94
CA LEU A 260 8.50 -10.24 22.86
C LEU A 260 8.70 -9.56 21.51
N TYR A 261 8.33 -10.21 20.41
CA TYR A 261 8.37 -9.60 19.08
C TYR A 261 7.51 -8.32 19.06
N ASN A 262 6.27 -8.42 19.53
CA ASN A 262 5.35 -7.28 19.56
C ASN A 262 5.86 -6.13 20.43
N LYS A 263 6.40 -6.45 21.61
CA LYS A 263 7.00 -5.47 22.50
C LYS A 263 8.11 -4.66 21.81
N GLU A 264 8.98 -5.33 21.05
CA GLU A 264 10.20 -4.71 20.50
C GLU A 264 10.02 -4.16 19.07
N ARG A 265 9.09 -4.70 18.28
CA ARG A 265 8.94 -4.41 16.84
C ARG A 265 7.64 -3.73 16.47
N VAL A 266 6.57 -3.90 17.25
CA VAL A 266 5.25 -3.32 16.96
C VAL A 266 5.00 -2.17 17.92
N PHE A 267 5.20 -0.93 17.48
CA PHE A 267 5.05 0.24 18.34
C PHE A 267 3.58 0.65 18.52
N ALA A 268 2.81 -0.20 19.19
CA ALA A 268 1.40 0.03 19.46
C ALA A 268 1.11 0.52 20.88
N PHE A 269 0.04 1.29 21.02
CA PHE A 269 -0.53 1.72 22.31
C PHE A 269 -2.06 1.72 22.26
N VAL A 270 -2.68 1.64 23.44
CA VAL A 270 -4.13 1.74 23.60
C VAL A 270 -4.47 3.13 24.11
N LEU A 271 -5.41 3.80 23.45
CA LEU A 271 -6.03 5.04 23.90
C LEU A 271 -7.48 4.74 24.30
N ALA A 272 -7.73 4.65 25.60
CA ALA A 272 -9.06 4.45 26.16
C ALA A 272 -9.76 5.80 26.35
N LEU A 273 -10.88 6.00 25.66
CA LEU A 273 -11.65 7.23 25.67
C LEU A 273 -12.98 7.06 26.43
N GLY A 274 -13.25 8.00 27.34
CA GLY A 274 -14.39 8.02 28.24
C GLY A 274 -14.33 6.95 29.34
N GLU A 275 -15.51 6.59 29.87
CA GLU A 275 -15.59 5.72 31.04
C GLU A 275 -14.97 4.33 30.80
N VAL A 276 -14.16 3.86 31.75
CA VAL A 276 -13.47 2.56 31.72
C VAL A 276 -14.21 1.54 32.60
N ASP A 277 -14.99 0.69 31.96
CA ASP A 277 -15.67 -0.45 32.59
C ASP A 277 -14.72 -1.64 32.85
N ASP A 278 -15.23 -2.69 33.50
CA ASP A 278 -14.44 -3.90 33.81
C ASP A 278 -13.89 -4.59 32.56
N LEU A 279 -14.65 -4.58 31.47
CA LEU A 279 -14.27 -5.23 30.23
C LEU A 279 -13.09 -4.50 29.58
N LYS A 280 -13.13 -3.16 29.55
CA LYS A 280 -12.01 -2.33 29.11
C LYS A 280 -10.77 -2.54 29.96
N TYR A 281 -10.91 -2.63 31.30
CA TYR A 281 -9.77 -2.96 32.18
C TYR A 281 -9.17 -4.34 31.86
N ALA A 282 -10.02 -5.34 31.60
CA ALA A 282 -9.59 -6.70 31.29
C ALA A 282 -8.90 -6.80 29.92
N ALA A 283 -9.46 -6.18 28.89
CA ALA A 283 -8.85 -6.13 27.55
C ALA A 283 -7.53 -5.34 27.55
N ALA A 284 -7.48 -4.22 28.28
CA ALA A 284 -6.27 -3.43 28.50
C ALA A 284 -5.16 -4.24 29.18
N ALA A 285 -5.49 -5.05 30.20
CA ALA A 285 -4.53 -5.97 30.81
C ALA A 285 -3.97 -6.98 29.80
N GLY A 286 -4.80 -7.46 28.87
CA GLY A 286 -4.37 -8.28 27.74
C GLY A 286 -3.38 -7.56 26.83
N ALA A 287 -3.66 -6.31 26.45
CA ALA A 287 -2.76 -5.51 25.61
C ALA A 287 -1.39 -5.25 26.27
N ILE A 288 -1.35 -5.08 27.60
CA ILE A 288 -0.10 -4.91 28.34
C ILE A 288 0.83 -6.12 28.16
N ASN A 289 0.32 -7.35 28.03
CA ASN A 289 1.16 -8.53 27.75
C ASN A 289 2.00 -8.39 26.48
N PHE A 290 1.48 -7.67 25.48
CA PHE A 290 2.17 -7.41 24.21
C PHE A 290 3.22 -6.27 24.33
N GLY A 291 3.38 -5.69 25.52
CA GLY A 291 4.21 -4.52 25.72
C GLY A 291 3.55 -3.21 25.28
N PHE A 292 2.23 -3.21 25.04
CA PHE A 292 1.47 -2.03 24.63
C PHE A 292 0.96 -1.28 25.86
N PRO A 293 1.38 -0.01 26.07
CA PRO A 293 0.89 0.79 27.17
C PRO A 293 -0.54 1.26 26.90
N VAL A 294 -1.24 1.58 27.99
CA VAL A 294 -2.63 2.03 27.96
C VAL A 294 -2.71 3.44 28.54
N ILE A 295 -3.26 4.36 27.77
CA ILE A 295 -3.48 5.74 28.17
C ILE A 295 -4.99 5.97 28.23
N ALA A 296 -5.49 6.48 29.35
CA ALA A 296 -6.90 6.79 29.53
C ALA A 296 -7.11 8.31 29.64
N ASP A 297 -8.15 8.83 28.99
CA ASP A 297 -8.53 10.25 29.06
C ASP A 297 -9.43 10.58 30.27
N THR A 298 -9.57 9.64 31.21
CA THR A 298 -10.34 9.74 32.44
C THR A 298 -9.47 9.51 33.68
N VAL A 299 -9.98 9.93 34.84
CA VAL A 299 -9.30 9.75 36.13
C VAL A 299 -9.36 8.28 36.53
N ILE A 300 -8.23 7.59 36.40
CA ILE A 300 -8.05 6.20 36.82
C ILE A 300 -6.71 6.03 37.55
N PRO A 301 -6.54 4.99 38.36
CA PRO A 301 -5.23 4.69 38.93
C PRO A 301 -4.19 4.39 37.85
N GLU A 302 -2.91 4.56 38.17
CA GLU A 302 -1.82 4.31 37.22
C GLU A 302 -1.01 3.04 37.56
N ILE A 303 -0.33 2.52 36.54
CA ILE A 303 0.68 1.47 36.66
C ILE A 303 1.96 1.99 36.01
N LEU A 304 2.70 2.78 36.78
CA LEU A 304 3.97 3.39 36.39
C LEU A 304 5.20 2.45 36.33
N PRO A 305 5.27 1.30 37.03
CA PRO A 305 6.42 0.41 36.92
C PRO A 305 6.69 -0.04 35.48
N THR A 306 7.98 -0.11 35.12
CA THR A 306 8.45 -0.52 33.79
C THR A 306 8.79 -2.02 33.76
N GLY A 307 8.92 -2.61 32.55
CA GLY A 307 9.49 -3.96 32.39
C GLY A 307 8.79 -4.81 31.33
N ILE A 308 7.46 -4.70 31.26
CA ILE A 308 6.65 -5.31 30.19
C ILE A 308 6.52 -4.33 29.04
N THR A 309 5.97 -3.14 29.29
CA THR A 309 6.08 -2.01 28.36
C THR A 309 7.44 -1.32 28.52
N LYS A 310 7.76 -0.44 27.58
CA LYS A 310 9.03 0.31 27.54
C LYS A 310 9.16 1.31 28.70
N TYR A 311 8.09 2.05 28.97
CA TYR A 311 7.98 2.99 30.08
C TYR A 311 6.81 2.57 30.99
N GLU A 312 5.80 3.41 31.19
CA GLU A 312 4.64 3.12 32.01
C GLU A 312 3.70 2.09 31.35
N HIS A 313 3.01 1.27 32.14
CA HIS A 313 2.00 0.33 31.63
C HIS A 313 0.63 1.01 31.47
N VAL A 314 0.24 1.82 32.46
CA VAL A 314 -1.03 2.54 32.48
C VAL A 314 -0.81 3.97 32.94
N VAL A 315 -1.25 4.93 32.13
CA VAL A 315 -1.17 6.38 32.40
C VAL A 315 -2.59 6.97 32.38
N SER A 316 -2.90 7.80 33.37
CA SER A 316 -4.16 8.53 33.45
C SER A 316 -3.91 9.98 33.06
N MET A 317 -4.61 10.44 32.02
CA MET A 317 -4.48 11.81 31.52
C MET A 317 -5.87 12.42 31.33
N PRO A 318 -6.57 12.78 32.42
CA PRO A 318 -7.93 13.29 32.36
C PRO A 318 -8.06 14.45 31.38
N PHE A 319 -8.92 14.33 30.36
CA PHE A 319 -8.92 15.24 29.20
C PHE A 319 -9.03 16.72 29.59
N ASN A 320 -9.88 17.03 30.56
CA ASN A 320 -10.12 18.40 31.03
C ASN A 320 -8.98 18.97 31.88
N GLU A 321 -8.07 18.13 32.37
CA GLU A 321 -6.89 18.52 33.16
C GLU A 321 -5.65 18.71 32.27
N ILE A 322 -5.72 18.33 30.99
CA ILE A 322 -4.66 18.58 30.01
C ILE A 322 -4.54 20.08 29.81
N SER A 323 -3.32 20.60 30.00
CA SER A 323 -3.00 22.00 29.70
C SER A 323 -3.12 22.24 28.19
N GLY A 324 -3.76 23.33 27.78
CA GLY A 324 -3.98 23.69 26.37
C GLY A 324 -4.96 24.85 26.28
N LYS A 325 -4.86 25.68 25.24
CA LYS A 325 -5.72 26.86 25.06
C LYS A 325 -7.19 26.48 24.79
N ASP A 326 -7.39 25.36 24.10
CA ASP A 326 -8.69 24.81 23.69
C ASP A 326 -8.63 23.27 23.67
N ASP A 327 -9.77 22.64 23.38
CA ASP A 327 -9.87 21.18 23.35
C ASP A 327 -9.07 20.53 22.21
N LEU A 328 -8.75 21.27 21.13
CA LEU A 328 -7.95 20.77 20.01
C LEU A 328 -6.47 20.69 20.38
N GLU A 329 -5.95 21.68 21.10
CA GLU A 329 -4.58 21.64 21.63
C GLU A 329 -4.43 20.57 22.72
N ARG A 330 -5.47 20.35 23.53
CA ARG A 330 -5.49 19.24 24.50
C ARG A 330 -5.43 17.88 23.82
N ALA A 331 -6.21 17.69 22.74
CA ALA A 331 -6.18 16.47 21.93
C ALA A 331 -4.79 16.20 21.33
N GLU A 332 -4.11 17.24 20.84
CA GLU A 332 -2.75 17.13 20.31
C GLU A 332 -1.75 16.69 21.38
N ARG A 333 -1.82 17.30 22.58
CA ARG A 333 -0.96 16.94 23.71
C ARG A 333 -1.25 15.54 24.25
N LEU A 334 -2.52 15.09 24.22
CA LEU A 334 -2.89 13.71 24.53
C LEU A 334 -2.20 12.72 23.58
N VAL A 335 -2.30 12.96 22.27
CA VAL A 335 -1.62 12.13 21.25
C VAL A 335 -0.11 12.13 21.44
N GLN A 336 0.48 13.30 21.70
CA GLN A 336 1.91 13.41 22.00
C GLN A 336 2.30 12.55 23.20
N LYS A 337 1.53 12.60 24.29
CA LYS A 337 1.80 11.78 25.47
C LYS A 337 1.72 10.28 25.17
N CYS A 338 0.74 9.84 24.39
CA CYS A 338 0.64 8.44 23.97
C CYS A 338 1.90 7.95 23.23
N ILE A 339 2.40 8.78 22.31
CA ILE A 339 3.62 8.52 21.52
C ILE A 339 4.85 8.44 22.44
N GLU A 340 4.96 9.36 23.40
CA GLU A 340 6.05 9.40 24.39
C GLU A 340 6.04 8.15 25.28
N VAL A 341 4.89 7.77 25.84
CA VAL A 341 4.74 6.61 26.74
C VAL A 341 5.05 5.30 26.03
N ARG A 342 4.69 5.17 24.75
CA ARG A 342 5.11 4.00 23.95
C ARG A 342 6.58 4.07 23.54
N GLY A 343 7.14 5.27 23.48
CA GLY A 343 8.48 5.55 22.99
C GLY A 343 8.58 5.37 21.47
N VAL A 344 7.53 5.73 20.74
CA VAL A 344 7.50 5.75 19.28
C VAL A 344 8.41 6.88 18.80
N LYS A 345 9.42 6.55 17.99
CA LYS A 345 10.26 7.56 17.34
C LYS A 345 9.64 7.93 16.00
N VAL A 346 8.76 8.92 15.99
CA VAL A 346 8.16 9.40 14.75
C VAL A 346 9.18 10.27 14.01
N LYS A 347 9.54 9.89 12.79
CA LYS A 347 10.20 10.79 11.84
C LYS A 347 9.10 11.56 11.12
N VAL A 348 8.67 12.69 11.67
CA VAL A 348 7.80 13.61 10.94
C VAL A 348 8.72 14.38 10.00
N ALA A 349 8.65 14.10 8.69
CA ALA A 349 9.17 15.03 7.71
C ALA A 349 8.26 16.26 7.76
N ASP A 350 8.77 17.38 8.26
CA ASP A 350 8.02 18.64 8.26
C ASP A 350 8.01 19.18 6.83
N VAL A 351 6.95 18.83 6.08
CA VAL A 351 6.76 19.25 4.70
C VAL A 351 5.88 20.51 4.73
N PRO A 352 6.39 21.68 4.28
CA PRO A 352 5.70 22.95 4.45
C PRO A 352 4.60 23.14 3.39
N VAL A 353 3.48 22.44 3.57
CA VAL A 353 2.29 22.48 2.70
C VAL A 353 1.01 22.70 3.53
N PRO A 354 -0.04 23.28 2.94
CA PRO A 354 -1.27 23.62 3.65
C PRO A 354 -2.27 22.45 3.75
N VAL A 355 -1.93 21.29 3.18
CA VAL A 355 -2.72 20.06 3.22
C VAL A 355 -2.03 19.02 4.10
N PRO A 356 -2.78 18.05 4.67
CA PRO A 356 -2.16 16.89 5.29
C PRO A 356 -1.17 16.20 4.34
N TYR A 357 -0.02 15.80 4.87
CA TYR A 357 1.04 15.13 4.13
C TYR A 357 1.46 13.86 4.87
N GLY A 358 1.59 12.73 4.15
CA GLY A 358 1.92 11.42 4.71
C GLY A 358 1.65 10.28 3.72
N SER A 359 2.17 9.09 4.01
CA SER A 359 2.04 7.93 3.11
C SER A 359 0.60 7.41 2.99
N ALA A 360 -0.28 7.77 3.93
CA ALA A 360 -1.70 7.47 3.86
C ALA A 360 -2.40 8.11 2.65
N PHE A 361 -1.87 9.22 2.13
CA PHE A 361 -2.53 9.93 1.02
C PHE A 361 -2.07 9.45 -0.37
N GLU A 362 -1.05 8.58 -0.44
CA GLU A 362 -0.41 8.18 -1.72
C GLU A 362 -1.36 7.52 -2.72
N GLY A 363 -2.42 6.86 -2.23
CA GLY A 363 -3.42 6.15 -3.03
C GLY A 363 -4.62 6.99 -3.45
N GLU A 364 -4.73 8.26 -3.04
CA GLU A 364 -5.91 9.08 -3.31
C GLU A 364 -6.12 9.29 -4.82
N VAL A 365 -7.36 9.07 -5.29
CA VAL A 365 -7.74 9.26 -6.69
C VAL A 365 -8.60 10.51 -6.83
N VAL A 366 -8.07 11.53 -7.52
CA VAL A 366 -8.81 12.75 -7.83
C VAL A 366 -9.71 12.50 -9.04
N ARG A 367 -11.01 12.32 -8.79
CA ARG A 367 -12.03 12.13 -9.83
C ARG A 367 -12.37 13.47 -10.49
N LYS A 368 -12.85 13.43 -11.73
CA LYS A 368 -13.20 14.63 -12.52
C LYS A 368 -14.15 15.59 -11.78
N SER A 369 -15.12 15.06 -11.04
CA SER A 369 -16.08 15.86 -10.27
C SER A 369 -15.44 16.70 -9.17
N ASP A 370 -14.32 16.24 -8.60
CA ASP A 370 -13.60 16.92 -7.52
C ASP A 370 -12.30 17.61 -7.99
N MET A 371 -12.04 17.62 -9.30
CA MET A 371 -10.80 18.13 -9.87
C MET A 371 -10.83 19.66 -10.04
N ARG A 372 -9.84 20.35 -9.47
CA ARG A 372 -9.61 21.78 -9.69
C ARG A 372 -8.92 22.06 -11.02
N VAL A 373 -7.83 21.34 -11.30
CA VAL A 373 -7.00 21.48 -12.51
C VAL A 373 -6.26 20.17 -12.79
N GLU A 374 -5.95 19.93 -14.06
CA GLU A 374 -5.19 18.80 -14.58
C GLU A 374 -3.96 19.27 -15.35
N PHE A 375 -2.84 18.55 -15.21
CA PHE A 375 -1.60 18.76 -15.97
C PHE A 375 -1.20 17.46 -16.66
N GLY A 376 -0.87 17.53 -17.95
CA GLY A 376 -0.64 16.33 -18.76
C GLY A 376 -1.95 15.68 -19.25
N GLY A 377 -1.93 14.37 -19.45
CA GLY A 377 -3.08 13.62 -19.95
C GLY A 377 -3.43 13.96 -21.40
N LYS A 378 -4.74 14.04 -21.70
CA LYS A 378 -5.25 14.17 -23.08
C LYS A 378 -5.14 15.59 -23.65
N TYR A 379 -5.26 16.61 -22.79
CA TYR A 379 -5.46 18.00 -23.22
C TYR A 379 -4.29 18.94 -22.91
N SER A 380 -3.26 18.44 -22.24
CA SER A 380 -2.05 19.21 -21.89
C SER A 380 -0.83 18.29 -21.83
N ARG A 381 0.35 18.87 -21.67
CA ARG A 381 1.62 18.15 -21.54
C ARG A 381 2.23 18.43 -20.18
N CYS A 382 2.70 17.37 -19.52
CA CYS A 382 3.39 17.49 -18.26
C CYS A 382 4.63 16.60 -18.23
N PHE A 383 5.74 17.14 -17.74
CA PHE A 383 6.98 16.39 -17.60
C PHE A 383 7.67 16.62 -16.25
N GLU A 384 8.47 15.65 -15.82
CA GLU A 384 9.32 15.71 -14.64
C GLU A 384 10.76 15.32 -15.00
N TYR A 385 11.71 16.20 -14.72
CA TYR A 385 13.11 15.98 -15.08
C TYR A 385 14.01 16.30 -13.90
N LEU A 386 14.73 15.29 -13.41
CA LEU A 386 15.74 15.46 -12.38
C LEU A 386 17.12 15.28 -12.99
N HIS A 387 18.02 16.22 -12.71
CA HIS A 387 19.43 16.09 -13.09
C HIS A 387 20.36 16.62 -12.00
N SER A 388 21.59 16.13 -12.04
CA SER A 388 22.66 16.60 -11.17
C SER A 388 23.26 17.90 -11.71
N ALA A 389 23.72 18.75 -10.79
CA ALA A 389 24.45 19.97 -11.12
C ALA A 389 25.59 20.20 -10.12
N PRO A 390 26.62 20.99 -10.50
CA PRO A 390 27.69 21.37 -9.57
C PRO A 390 27.17 22.07 -8.31
N LEU A 391 27.81 21.79 -7.16
CA LEU A 391 27.41 22.30 -5.85
C LEU A 391 27.30 23.84 -5.76
N ASP A 392 28.07 24.57 -6.58
CA ASP A 392 28.08 26.04 -6.64
C ASP A 392 26.96 26.62 -7.53
N GLN A 393 26.31 25.79 -8.34
CA GLN A 393 25.21 26.19 -9.24
C GLN A 393 23.82 25.96 -8.62
N VAL A 394 23.73 25.11 -7.59
CA VAL A 394 22.47 24.81 -6.90
C VAL A 394 22.31 25.66 -5.63
N VAL A 395 21.19 26.39 -5.53
CA VAL A 395 20.78 27.11 -4.34
C VAL A 395 19.79 26.24 -3.56
N ASP A 396 20.23 25.70 -2.42
CA ASP A 396 19.43 24.77 -1.63
C ASP A 396 18.11 25.40 -1.15
N GLY A 397 17.00 24.68 -1.36
CA GLY A 397 15.65 25.10 -0.99
C GLY A 397 15.03 26.13 -1.92
N GLN A 398 15.71 26.55 -2.99
CA GLN A 398 15.12 27.49 -3.95
C GLN A 398 14.02 26.82 -4.76
N VAL A 399 12.83 27.43 -4.74
CA VAL A 399 11.69 27.06 -5.59
C VAL A 399 11.38 28.25 -6.50
N THR A 400 11.41 28.04 -7.81
CA THR A 400 11.17 29.08 -8.82
C THR A 400 9.95 28.74 -9.65
N MET A 401 9.06 29.72 -9.85
CA MET A 401 7.89 29.62 -10.72
C MET A 401 8.14 30.42 -12.00
N VAL A 402 8.05 29.77 -13.16
CA VAL A 402 8.25 30.40 -14.47
C VAL A 402 7.00 30.20 -15.32
N GLY A 403 6.16 31.23 -15.37
CA GLY A 403 4.88 31.24 -16.08
C GLY A 403 3.69 31.53 -15.15
N PRO A 404 2.45 31.46 -15.67
CA PRO A 404 1.24 31.72 -14.90
C PRO A 404 0.91 30.59 -13.92
N ASP A 405 0.16 30.92 -12.86
CA ASP A 405 -0.44 29.93 -11.96
C ASP A 405 -1.79 29.43 -12.52
N PHE A 406 -2.35 28.37 -11.94
CA PHE A 406 -3.64 27.81 -12.35
C PHE A 406 -4.85 28.60 -11.82
N SER A 407 -4.65 29.69 -11.07
CA SER A 407 -5.73 30.49 -10.47
C SER A 407 -6.73 31.01 -11.51
N GLU A 408 -6.26 31.32 -12.71
CA GLU A 408 -7.08 31.82 -13.83
C GLU A 408 -7.66 30.70 -14.72
N ILE A 409 -7.23 29.45 -14.52
CA ILE A 409 -7.77 28.29 -15.21
C ILE A 409 -9.13 27.95 -14.59
N ALA A 410 -10.16 27.78 -15.43
CA ALA A 410 -11.48 27.37 -14.98
C ALA A 410 -11.42 26.04 -14.21
N ALA A 411 -12.34 25.81 -13.27
CA ALA A 411 -12.44 24.53 -12.57
C ALA A 411 -12.59 23.38 -13.57
N GLN A 412 -11.93 22.25 -13.29
CA GLN A 412 -11.80 21.11 -14.21
C GLN A 412 -11.07 21.43 -15.54
N GLY A 413 -10.34 22.55 -15.61
CA GLY A 413 -9.49 22.91 -16.74
C GLY A 413 -8.15 22.16 -16.76
N HIS A 414 -7.34 22.44 -17.77
CA HIS A 414 -6.04 21.83 -18.00
C HIS A 414 -4.98 22.88 -18.30
N MET A 415 -3.71 22.60 -17.97
CA MET A 415 -2.56 23.43 -18.38
C MET A 415 -1.27 22.62 -18.45
N ASP A 416 -0.31 23.10 -19.24
CA ASP A 416 1.01 22.47 -19.33
C ASP A 416 1.85 22.73 -18.07
N MET A 417 2.70 21.77 -17.69
CA MET A 417 3.59 21.92 -16.54
C MET A 417 4.88 21.09 -16.65
N GLY A 418 6.02 21.72 -16.41
CA GLY A 418 7.32 21.05 -16.29
C GLY A 418 7.87 21.16 -14.89
N ILE A 419 8.21 20.03 -14.25
CA ILE A 419 8.91 20.00 -12.96
C ILE A 419 10.38 19.69 -13.22
N VAL A 420 11.26 20.68 -13.04
CA VAL A 420 12.71 20.50 -13.16
C VAL A 420 13.35 20.52 -11.79
N VAL A 421 14.04 19.44 -11.43
CA VAL A 421 14.70 19.26 -10.13
C VAL A 421 16.21 19.19 -10.34
N GLU A 422 16.92 20.16 -9.78
CA GLU A 422 18.38 20.20 -9.77
C GLU A 422 18.89 19.71 -8.41
N VAL A 423 19.67 18.64 -8.41
CA VAL A 423 20.27 18.09 -7.19
C VAL A 423 21.79 18.21 -7.22
N ALA A 424 22.39 18.46 -6.07
CA ALA A 424 23.84 18.43 -5.93
C ALA A 424 24.23 17.70 -4.65
N GLY A 425 25.31 16.93 -4.71
CA GLY A 425 25.89 16.30 -3.53
C GLY A 425 27.19 15.59 -3.80
N ARG A 426 28.03 15.43 -2.77
CA ARG A 426 29.37 14.82 -2.94
C ARG A 426 29.34 13.36 -3.37
N GLN A 427 28.28 12.65 -2.98
CA GLN A 427 28.07 11.24 -3.35
C GLN A 427 27.09 11.09 -4.52
N MET A 428 26.59 12.20 -5.08
CA MET A 428 25.68 12.17 -6.23
C MET A 428 26.42 11.68 -7.48
N GLN A 429 25.74 10.85 -8.28
CA GLN A 429 26.24 10.31 -9.54
C GLN A 429 25.13 10.41 -10.58
N GLU A 430 25.48 10.57 -11.86
CA GLU A 430 24.49 10.59 -12.95
C GLU A 430 23.62 9.31 -12.96
N ASP A 431 24.17 8.17 -12.52
CA ASP A 431 23.47 6.90 -12.38
C ASP A 431 22.34 6.92 -11.34
N PHE A 432 22.35 7.89 -10.41
CA PHE A 432 21.31 8.03 -9.38
C PHE A 432 20.16 8.91 -9.84
N GLU A 433 20.31 9.67 -10.94
CA GLU A 433 19.26 10.58 -11.42
C GLU A 433 17.93 9.86 -11.70
N PRO A 434 17.88 8.73 -12.43
CA PRO A 434 16.61 8.04 -12.69
C PRO A 434 15.96 7.49 -11.42
N VAL A 435 16.78 7.06 -10.45
CA VAL A 435 16.31 6.54 -9.15
C VAL A 435 15.64 7.64 -8.34
N LEU A 436 16.25 8.83 -8.30
CA LEU A 436 15.70 10.00 -7.63
C LEU A 436 14.50 10.59 -8.38
N GLU A 437 14.54 10.67 -9.70
CA GLU A 437 13.44 11.19 -10.54
C GLU A 437 12.15 10.42 -10.26
N ARG A 438 12.23 9.09 -10.12
CA ARG A 438 11.05 8.26 -9.80
C ARG A 438 10.43 8.57 -8.44
N GLN A 439 11.18 9.12 -7.49
CA GLN A 439 10.64 9.47 -6.17
C GLN A 439 9.69 10.66 -6.23
N ILE A 440 9.74 11.49 -7.29
CA ILE A 440 8.80 12.60 -7.50
C ILE A 440 7.36 12.08 -7.43
N HIS A 441 7.08 10.94 -8.07
CA HIS A 441 5.78 10.27 -7.98
C HIS A 441 5.31 10.04 -6.54
N TYR A 442 6.14 9.46 -5.68
CA TYR A 442 5.76 9.15 -4.29
C TYR A 442 5.65 10.41 -3.44
N PHE A 443 6.59 11.33 -3.62
CA PHE A 443 6.63 12.55 -2.84
C PHE A 443 5.42 13.42 -3.12
N ILE A 444 5.04 13.59 -4.39
CA ILE A 444 3.87 14.38 -4.75
C ILE A 444 2.56 13.71 -4.31
N ASN A 445 2.41 12.39 -4.46
CA ASN A 445 1.22 11.68 -3.99
C ASN A 445 1.09 11.66 -2.45
N GLY A 446 2.16 11.96 -1.70
CA GLY A 446 2.08 12.08 -0.23
C GLY A 446 1.22 13.26 0.25
N ALA A 447 0.82 14.20 -0.61
CA ALA A 447 -0.04 15.33 -0.27
C ALA A 447 -1.51 15.01 -0.53
N SER A 448 -2.37 15.13 0.50
CA SER A 448 -3.81 14.91 0.37
C SER A 448 -4.45 15.85 -0.66
N GLY A 449 -5.28 15.27 -1.53
CA GLY A 449 -5.96 15.93 -2.64
C GLY A 449 -5.11 16.10 -3.90
N ILE A 450 -3.93 15.49 -3.97
CA ILE A 450 -3.05 15.52 -5.14
C ILE A 450 -2.87 14.10 -5.68
N GLN A 451 -3.09 13.92 -6.98
CA GLN A 451 -2.85 12.66 -7.66
C GLN A 451 -1.76 12.85 -8.71
N HIS A 452 -0.71 12.04 -8.67
CA HIS A 452 0.37 12.00 -9.65
C HIS A 452 0.50 10.59 -10.24
N ILE A 453 0.41 10.44 -11.56
CA ILE A 453 0.68 9.19 -12.28
C ILE A 453 1.53 9.45 -13.51
N GLY A 454 2.10 8.39 -14.08
CA GLY A 454 3.09 8.52 -15.16
C GLY A 454 4.48 8.85 -14.62
N GLN A 455 5.34 9.31 -15.51
CA GLN A 455 6.76 9.61 -15.25
C GLN A 455 7.34 10.40 -16.42
N ARG A 456 8.57 10.93 -16.28
CA ARG A 456 9.33 11.55 -17.39
C ARG A 456 8.46 12.57 -18.15
N ASP A 457 8.29 12.43 -19.46
CA ASP A 457 7.50 13.34 -20.31
C ASP A 457 6.03 12.96 -20.50
N ILE A 458 5.56 11.96 -19.76
CA ILE A 458 4.17 11.50 -19.75
C ILE A 458 3.57 11.58 -18.33
N ALA A 459 4.11 12.46 -17.49
CA ALA A 459 3.56 12.72 -16.17
C ALA A 459 2.13 13.27 -16.30
N TRP A 460 1.27 12.90 -15.36
CA TRP A 460 -0.13 13.33 -15.32
C TRP A 460 -0.54 13.58 -13.88
N ILE A 461 -0.85 14.85 -13.59
CA ILE A 461 -1.06 15.34 -12.23
C ILE A 461 -2.43 16.01 -12.14
N ARG A 462 -3.13 15.77 -11.03
CA ARG A 462 -4.41 16.43 -10.70
C ARG A 462 -4.36 17.02 -9.31
N ILE A 463 -5.00 18.18 -9.17
CA ILE A 463 -5.24 18.85 -7.87
C ILE A 463 -6.74 18.87 -7.62
N SER A 464 -7.19 18.48 -6.42
CA SER A 464 -8.59 18.55 -6.02
C SER A 464 -9.03 19.97 -5.64
N ASN A 465 -10.34 20.22 -5.64
CA ASN A 465 -10.91 21.48 -5.15
C ASN A 465 -10.56 21.69 -3.67
N ALA A 466 -10.68 20.64 -2.84
CA ALA A 466 -10.39 20.71 -1.42
C ALA A 466 -8.93 21.09 -1.11
N ALA A 467 -7.95 20.62 -1.92
CA ALA A 467 -6.56 21.01 -1.76
C ALA A 467 -6.32 22.47 -2.16
N ALA A 468 -6.92 22.91 -3.28
CA ALA A 468 -6.82 24.29 -3.74
C ALA A 468 -7.47 25.28 -2.75
N ASP A 469 -8.64 24.95 -2.20
CA ASP A 469 -9.35 25.77 -1.21
C ASP A 469 -8.56 25.93 0.10
N LYS A 470 -7.74 24.92 0.46
CA LYS A 470 -6.80 25.00 1.58
C LYS A 470 -5.55 25.83 1.26
N GLY A 471 -5.39 26.29 0.02
CA GLY A 471 -4.28 27.12 -0.42
C GLY A 471 -3.11 26.36 -1.03
N PHE A 472 -3.30 25.11 -1.47
CA PHE A 472 -2.27 24.40 -2.24
C PHE A 472 -2.05 25.09 -3.58
N THR A 473 -0.78 25.28 -3.96
CA THR A 473 -0.32 26.03 -5.16
C THR A 473 0.85 25.31 -5.80
N LEU A 474 1.25 25.73 -7.01
CA LEU A 474 2.37 25.10 -7.72
C LEU A 474 3.72 25.17 -6.97
N GLU A 475 3.95 26.20 -6.15
CA GLU A 475 5.15 26.32 -5.32
C GLU A 475 5.30 25.16 -4.32
N HIS A 476 4.17 24.57 -3.90
CA HIS A 476 4.16 23.48 -2.93
C HIS A 476 4.75 22.18 -3.50
N PHE A 477 4.72 21.95 -4.82
CA PHE A 477 5.45 20.83 -5.43
C PHE A 477 6.94 20.94 -5.15
N GLY A 478 7.54 22.12 -5.35
CA GLY A 478 8.96 22.35 -5.05
C GLY A 478 9.30 22.19 -3.57
N LYS A 479 8.43 22.66 -2.67
CA LYS A 479 8.59 22.51 -1.22
C LYS A 479 8.56 21.04 -0.78
N ILE A 480 7.64 20.25 -1.33
CA ILE A 480 7.56 18.80 -1.11
C ILE A 480 8.85 18.14 -1.55
N LEU A 481 9.27 18.37 -2.79
CA LEU A 481 10.44 17.71 -3.37
C LEU A 481 11.72 18.04 -2.59
N HIS A 482 11.95 19.31 -2.27
CA HIS A 482 13.09 19.70 -1.42
C HIS A 482 13.08 18.99 -0.07
N ALA A 483 11.97 19.05 0.68
CA ALA A 483 11.88 18.44 2.01
C ALA A 483 12.11 16.92 1.98
N ARG A 484 11.53 16.23 0.98
CA ARG A 484 11.57 14.77 0.90
C ARG A 484 12.89 14.23 0.36
N PHE A 485 13.47 14.85 -0.67
CA PHE A 485 14.81 14.46 -1.13
C PHE A 485 15.86 14.63 -0.01
N LYS A 486 15.78 15.72 0.76
CA LYS A 486 16.68 15.94 1.90
C LYS A 486 16.46 14.93 3.03
N THR A 487 15.22 14.57 3.31
CA THR A 487 14.89 13.63 4.39
C THR A 487 15.29 12.19 4.06
N ASP A 488 14.97 11.74 2.84
CA ASP A 488 15.10 10.33 2.47
C ASP A 488 16.46 10.03 1.82
N PHE A 489 17.06 11.02 1.15
CA PHE A 489 18.31 10.86 0.39
C PHE A 489 19.41 11.83 0.83
N GLY A 490 19.32 12.40 2.04
CA GLY A 490 20.28 13.39 2.56
C GLY A 490 21.73 12.90 2.70
N ALA A 491 22.00 11.60 2.58
CA ALA A 491 23.36 11.06 2.48
C ALA A 491 24.01 11.30 1.11
N ILE A 492 23.18 11.42 0.06
CA ILE A 492 23.59 11.55 -1.34
C ILE A 492 23.34 12.96 -1.86
N VAL A 493 22.21 13.55 -1.45
CA VAL A 493 21.71 14.84 -1.92
C VAL A 493 21.96 15.91 -0.85
N ASP A 494 22.97 16.75 -1.11
CA ASP A 494 23.35 17.86 -0.23
C ASP A 494 22.49 19.11 -0.49
N LYS A 495 22.10 19.38 -1.73
CA LYS A 495 21.26 20.52 -2.12
C LYS A 495 20.19 20.15 -3.14
N VAL A 496 19.03 20.79 -3.04
CA VAL A 496 17.94 20.65 -4.01
C VAL A 496 17.38 22.01 -4.39
N GLN A 497 17.22 22.23 -5.69
CA GLN A 497 16.53 23.38 -6.28
C GLN A 497 15.45 22.86 -7.21
N VAL A 498 14.28 23.50 -7.21
CA VAL A 498 13.15 23.10 -8.06
C VAL A 498 12.66 24.29 -8.87
N THR A 499 12.45 24.10 -10.17
CA THR A 499 11.80 25.07 -11.03
C THR A 499 10.57 24.46 -11.67
N ILE A 500 9.43 25.14 -11.54
CA ILE A 500 8.18 24.75 -12.18
C ILE A 500 7.93 25.66 -13.38
N TYR A 501 7.81 25.06 -14.57
CA TYR A 501 7.60 25.75 -15.84
C TYR A 501 6.15 25.59 -16.29
N THR A 502 5.43 26.70 -16.39
CA THR A 502 4.09 26.79 -16.99
C THR A 502 4.05 27.79 -18.16
N ASP A 503 5.14 28.53 -18.36
CA ASP A 503 5.36 29.33 -19.56
C ASP A 503 5.53 28.41 -20.80
N PRO A 504 4.76 28.62 -21.88
CA PRO A 504 4.77 27.71 -23.03
C PRO A 504 6.14 27.57 -23.72
N GLU A 505 6.90 28.66 -23.87
CA GLU A 505 8.20 28.63 -24.55
C GLU A 505 9.24 27.89 -23.70
N LYS A 506 9.30 28.21 -22.41
CA LYS A 506 10.21 27.54 -21.48
C LYS A 506 9.85 26.09 -21.22
N HIS A 507 8.56 25.78 -21.16
CA HIS A 507 8.09 24.41 -21.09
C HIS A 507 8.59 23.58 -22.29
N ALA A 508 8.40 24.08 -23.52
CA ALA A 508 8.87 23.40 -24.72
C ALA A 508 10.41 23.25 -24.77
N GLU A 509 11.15 24.29 -24.37
CA GLU A 509 12.62 24.26 -24.30
C GLU A 509 13.13 23.14 -23.37
N TRP A 510 12.57 23.08 -22.16
CA TRP A 510 13.00 22.10 -21.16
C TRP A 510 12.51 20.69 -21.45
N LEU A 511 11.32 20.53 -22.01
CA LEU A 511 10.83 19.24 -22.47
C LEU A 511 11.77 18.62 -23.51
N ALA A 512 12.29 19.42 -24.45
CA ALA A 512 13.26 18.95 -25.43
C ALA A 512 14.58 18.49 -24.78
N LYS A 513 15.10 19.25 -23.80
CA LYS A 513 16.29 18.87 -23.02
C LYS A 513 16.08 17.58 -22.24
N ALA A 514 14.93 17.45 -21.58
CA ALA A 514 14.55 16.28 -20.81
C ALA A 514 14.50 15.02 -21.70
N ARG A 515 13.88 15.11 -22.88
CA ARG A 515 13.82 14.01 -23.86
C ARG A 515 15.21 13.54 -24.31
N LEU A 516 16.12 14.47 -24.62
CA LEU A 516 17.51 14.11 -24.95
C LEU A 516 18.21 13.34 -23.81
N ALA A 517 17.99 13.75 -22.56
CA ALA A 517 18.54 13.04 -21.41
C ALA A 517 17.90 11.66 -21.23
N TYR A 518 16.58 11.53 -21.40
CA TYR A 518 15.89 10.23 -21.35
C TYR A 518 16.40 9.28 -22.44
N ASP A 519 16.60 9.75 -23.66
CA ASP A 519 17.13 8.95 -24.76
C ASP A 519 18.54 8.45 -24.47
N TYR A 520 19.40 9.31 -23.92
CA TYR A 520 20.73 8.92 -23.47
C TYR A 520 20.68 7.83 -22.38
N ARG A 521 19.83 8.01 -21.36
CA ARG A 521 19.62 7.03 -20.27
C ARG A 521 19.15 5.69 -20.82
N ASN A 522 18.23 5.69 -21.81
CA ASN A 522 17.74 4.47 -22.44
C ASN A 522 18.82 3.76 -23.26
N LYS A 523 19.63 4.50 -24.04
CA LYS A 523 20.69 3.93 -24.90
C LYS A 523 21.87 3.35 -24.14
N ARG A 524 22.11 3.80 -22.90
CA ARG A 524 23.23 3.33 -22.05
C ARG A 524 23.19 1.83 -21.72
N LEU A 525 22.04 1.17 -21.85
CA LEU A 525 21.88 -0.27 -21.59
C LEU A 525 22.25 -1.16 -22.78
N ALA A 526 22.47 -0.60 -23.98
CA ALA A 526 22.52 -1.39 -25.22
C ALA A 526 23.59 -2.50 -25.23
N ASP A 527 24.69 -2.36 -24.47
CA ASP A 527 25.78 -3.35 -24.42
C ASP A 527 25.60 -4.45 -23.36
N LEU A 528 24.65 -4.28 -22.43
CA LEU A 528 24.29 -5.21 -21.36
C LEU A 528 23.15 -6.12 -21.82
N THR A 529 23.40 -7.42 -21.88
CA THR A 529 22.41 -8.44 -22.28
C THR A 529 22.12 -9.39 -21.12
N ASP A 530 20.97 -10.05 -21.14
CA ASP A 530 20.54 -10.97 -20.07
C ASP A 530 21.51 -12.15 -19.88
N ASN A 531 22.21 -12.55 -20.96
CA ASN A 531 23.22 -13.61 -20.92
C ASN A 531 24.60 -13.17 -20.36
N LYS A 532 24.81 -11.87 -20.13
CA LYS A 532 26.08 -11.30 -19.63
C LYS A 532 26.04 -10.93 -18.15
N VAL A 533 24.89 -11.14 -17.49
CA VAL A 533 24.69 -10.85 -16.07
C VAL A 533 24.34 -12.12 -15.32
N GLU A 534 24.77 -12.22 -14.06
CA GLU A 534 24.44 -13.35 -13.17
C GLU A 534 23.26 -13.04 -12.24
N GLU A 535 22.81 -11.79 -12.26
CA GLU A 535 21.75 -11.26 -11.41
C GLU A 535 20.76 -10.41 -12.19
N PHE A 536 19.48 -10.60 -11.90
CA PHE A 536 18.42 -9.64 -12.20
C PHE A 536 18.08 -8.86 -10.95
N TYR A 537 17.14 -7.93 -11.04
CA TYR A 537 16.66 -7.20 -9.87
C TYR A 537 15.15 -7.30 -9.76
N SER A 538 14.65 -7.39 -8.54
CA SER A 538 13.24 -7.17 -8.27
C SER A 538 12.91 -5.68 -8.16
N CYS A 539 11.63 -5.37 -8.28
CA CYS A 539 11.08 -4.11 -7.82
C CYS A 539 9.69 -4.35 -7.22
N THR A 540 9.55 -4.10 -5.91
CA THR A 540 8.29 -4.23 -5.15
C THR A 540 7.66 -2.87 -4.81
N LEU A 541 8.15 -1.81 -5.43
CA LEU A 541 7.76 -0.42 -5.17
C LEU A 541 6.26 -0.16 -5.43
N CYS A 542 5.64 -0.87 -6.37
CA CYS A 542 4.20 -0.78 -6.65
C CYS A 542 3.31 -1.64 -5.72
N GLN A 543 3.88 -2.35 -4.74
CA GLN A 543 3.09 -3.17 -3.80
C GLN A 543 2.21 -2.35 -2.85
N SER A 544 2.41 -1.02 -2.79
CA SER A 544 1.51 -0.12 -2.08
C SER A 544 0.06 -0.18 -2.59
N PHE A 545 -0.14 -0.44 -3.89
CA PHE A 545 -1.47 -0.55 -4.51
C PHE A 545 -1.69 -1.87 -5.28
N ALA A 546 -0.65 -2.66 -5.54
CA ALA A 546 -0.74 -4.00 -6.12
C ALA A 546 0.06 -5.01 -5.26
N PRO A 547 -0.48 -5.46 -4.12
CA PRO A 547 0.30 -6.12 -3.06
C PRO A 547 1.08 -7.37 -3.50
N ASN A 548 0.53 -8.15 -4.42
CA ASN A 548 1.15 -9.39 -4.88
C ASN A 548 2.00 -9.20 -6.16
N HIS A 549 2.10 -7.98 -6.68
CA HIS A 549 2.87 -7.71 -7.89
C HIS A 549 4.38 -7.64 -7.59
N VAL A 550 5.18 -8.20 -8.49
CA VAL A 550 6.64 -8.08 -8.49
C VAL A 550 7.10 -7.85 -9.92
N CYS A 551 7.83 -6.76 -10.16
CA CYS A 551 8.60 -6.61 -11.39
C CYS A 551 9.91 -7.38 -11.25
N VAL A 552 10.23 -8.24 -12.22
CA VAL A 552 11.59 -8.78 -12.41
C VAL A 552 12.23 -8.01 -13.56
N VAL A 553 13.29 -7.27 -13.27
CA VAL A 553 13.95 -6.35 -14.21
C VAL A 553 15.28 -6.95 -14.64
N SER A 554 15.45 -7.13 -15.95
CA SER A 554 16.69 -7.58 -16.58
C SER A 554 17.24 -6.49 -17.53
N PRO A 555 18.50 -6.59 -17.99
CA PRO A 555 19.04 -5.67 -18.98
C PRO A 555 18.17 -5.52 -20.23
N GLU A 556 17.60 -6.62 -20.73
CA GLU A 556 16.78 -6.67 -21.95
C GLU A 556 15.26 -6.61 -21.66
N ARG A 557 14.84 -6.53 -20.40
CA ARG A 557 13.44 -6.34 -19.98
C ARG A 557 13.37 -5.33 -18.83
N LEU A 558 13.20 -4.06 -19.20
CA LEU A 558 12.97 -2.98 -18.23
C LEU A 558 11.66 -3.16 -17.45
N GLY A 559 11.56 -2.47 -16.31
CA GLY A 559 10.33 -2.43 -15.53
C GLY A 559 9.18 -1.88 -16.36
N LEU A 560 7.99 -2.47 -16.20
CA LEU A 560 6.82 -2.13 -17.01
C LEU A 560 6.42 -0.65 -16.93
N CYS A 561 6.81 0.06 -15.88
CA CYS A 561 6.57 1.50 -15.78
C CYS A 561 7.28 2.28 -16.87
N GLY A 562 8.42 1.82 -17.38
CA GLY A 562 9.30 2.53 -18.32
C GLY A 562 10.40 3.36 -17.65
N ALA A 563 10.29 3.65 -16.34
CA ALA A 563 11.26 4.51 -15.63
C ALA A 563 12.47 3.75 -15.11
N TYR A 564 12.29 2.49 -14.69
CA TYR A 564 13.33 1.68 -14.05
C TYR A 564 13.86 0.62 -15.00
N ASN A 565 15.15 0.71 -15.29
CA ASN A 565 15.91 -0.35 -15.93
C ASN A 565 16.78 -1.12 -14.91
N TRP A 566 17.55 -2.09 -15.40
CA TRP A 566 18.42 -2.93 -14.56
C TRP A 566 19.49 -2.13 -13.79
N LEU A 567 20.10 -1.12 -14.42
CA LEU A 567 21.09 -0.25 -13.77
C LEU A 567 20.44 0.60 -12.68
N ASP A 568 19.24 1.10 -12.90
CA ASP A 568 18.49 1.90 -11.91
C ASP A 568 18.15 1.05 -10.68
N CYS A 569 17.71 -0.19 -10.88
CA CYS A 569 17.45 -1.12 -9.79
C CYS A 569 18.73 -1.43 -8.98
N LYS A 570 19.86 -1.60 -9.66
CA LYS A 570 21.17 -1.81 -9.03
C LYS A 570 21.62 -0.58 -8.24
N ALA A 571 21.47 0.61 -8.81
CA ALA A 571 21.75 1.87 -8.13
C ALA A 571 20.85 2.04 -6.89
N SER A 572 19.55 1.78 -7.02
CA SER A 572 18.58 1.85 -5.92
C SER A 572 18.96 0.92 -4.75
N PHE A 573 19.38 -0.32 -5.04
CA PHE A 573 19.88 -1.25 -4.02
C PHE A 573 21.16 -0.73 -3.33
N ASN A 574 22.09 -0.14 -4.09
CA ASN A 574 23.32 0.43 -3.52
C ASN A 574 23.03 1.64 -2.62
N ILE A 575 22.01 2.43 -2.94
CA ILE A 575 21.55 3.56 -2.14
C ILE A 575 20.87 3.06 -0.84
N ASN A 576 19.98 2.08 -0.98
CA ASN A 576 19.23 1.51 0.13
C ASN A 576 19.12 -0.02 0.00
N PRO A 577 20.00 -0.79 0.67
CA PRO A 577 19.97 -2.26 0.61
C PRO A 577 18.68 -2.89 1.18
N THR A 578 17.94 -2.15 2.01
CA THR A 578 16.63 -2.56 2.55
C THR A 578 15.47 -2.03 1.72
N GLY A 579 15.74 -1.41 0.58
CA GLY A 579 14.76 -0.82 -0.31
C GLY A 579 13.99 -1.85 -1.16
N PRO A 580 13.09 -1.38 -2.03
CA PRO A 580 12.19 -2.22 -2.82
C PRO A 580 12.88 -2.96 -3.97
N ASN A 581 14.15 -2.63 -4.26
CA ASN A 581 14.94 -3.28 -5.29
C ASN A 581 15.92 -4.26 -4.66
N GLN A 582 15.75 -5.55 -4.93
CA GLN A 582 16.59 -6.60 -4.37
C GLN A 582 17.27 -7.39 -5.49
N PRO A 583 18.55 -7.75 -5.36
CA PRO A 583 19.22 -8.58 -6.36
C PRO A 583 18.65 -10.00 -6.35
N ILE A 584 18.35 -10.52 -7.53
CA ILE A 584 17.89 -11.89 -7.77
C ILE A 584 19.03 -12.64 -8.44
N LYS A 585 19.71 -13.51 -7.70
CA LYS A 585 20.67 -14.44 -8.28
C LYS A 585 19.94 -15.43 -9.16
N LEU A 586 20.30 -15.52 -10.44
CA LEU A 586 19.55 -16.33 -11.40
C LEU A 586 19.56 -17.83 -11.06
N GLY A 587 20.71 -18.37 -10.64
CA GLY A 587 20.84 -19.80 -10.38
C GLY A 587 20.73 -20.63 -11.68
N LYS A 588 20.03 -21.77 -11.64
CA LYS A 588 19.94 -22.68 -12.80
C LYS A 588 18.90 -22.18 -13.79
N SER A 589 19.27 -22.07 -15.07
CA SER A 589 18.32 -21.92 -16.18
C SER A 589 17.50 -23.21 -16.31
N VAL A 590 16.19 -23.11 -16.10
CA VAL A 590 15.23 -24.22 -16.24
C VAL A 590 14.77 -24.32 -17.70
N ASP A 591 14.43 -23.18 -18.31
CA ASP A 591 14.08 -23.07 -19.72
C ASP A 591 14.63 -21.75 -20.27
N PRO A 592 15.71 -21.78 -21.09
CA PRO A 592 16.31 -20.58 -21.64
C PRO A 592 15.48 -19.92 -22.76
N LEU A 593 14.53 -20.65 -23.37
CA LEU A 593 13.66 -20.12 -24.42
C LEU A 593 12.58 -19.23 -23.82
N LYS A 594 11.88 -19.74 -22.79
CA LYS A 594 10.84 -18.99 -22.05
C LYS A 594 11.42 -18.04 -21.01
N GLY A 595 12.67 -18.25 -20.62
CA GLY A 595 13.35 -17.45 -19.61
C GLY A 595 12.90 -17.80 -18.20
N TYR A 596 12.94 -19.08 -17.85
CA TYR A 596 12.79 -19.55 -16.48
C TYR A 596 14.15 -19.80 -15.84
N TRP A 597 14.35 -19.20 -14.66
CA TRP A 597 15.45 -19.49 -13.78
C TRP A 597 14.92 -19.90 -12.41
N THR A 598 15.66 -20.76 -11.70
CA THR A 598 15.30 -21.13 -10.32
C THR A 598 15.19 -19.88 -9.44
N GLY A 599 16.13 -18.94 -9.58
CA GLY A 599 16.14 -17.72 -8.78
C GLY A 599 14.98 -16.78 -9.06
N THR A 600 14.55 -16.63 -10.32
CA THR A 600 13.38 -15.79 -10.66
C THR A 600 12.09 -16.40 -10.11
N ASN A 601 11.93 -17.73 -10.18
CA ASN A 601 10.76 -18.42 -9.65
C ASN A 601 10.74 -18.40 -8.11
N ASP A 602 11.88 -18.64 -7.46
CA ASP A 602 11.98 -18.58 -6.00
C ASP A 602 11.67 -17.18 -5.49
N TYR A 603 12.20 -16.15 -6.15
CA TYR A 603 11.90 -14.77 -5.78
C TYR A 603 10.45 -14.41 -6.08
N ALA A 604 9.88 -14.83 -7.21
CA ALA A 604 8.48 -14.59 -7.53
C ALA A 604 7.56 -15.11 -6.42
N LYS A 605 7.80 -16.33 -5.89
CA LYS A 605 7.05 -16.87 -4.75
C LYS A 605 7.17 -16.00 -3.50
N ILE A 606 8.38 -15.55 -3.17
CA ILE A 606 8.64 -14.75 -1.97
C ILE A 606 8.01 -13.36 -2.12
N GLY A 607 8.35 -12.65 -3.20
CA GLY A 607 7.94 -11.28 -3.44
C GLY A 607 6.44 -11.13 -3.69
N SER A 608 5.78 -12.14 -4.28
CA SER A 608 4.32 -12.16 -4.51
C SER A 608 3.53 -12.81 -3.38
N HIS A 609 4.16 -13.05 -2.23
CA HIS A 609 3.48 -13.60 -1.06
C HIS A 609 2.90 -15.02 -1.25
N GLY A 610 3.46 -15.77 -2.21
CA GLY A 610 3.05 -17.13 -2.58
C GLY A 610 1.97 -17.19 -3.67
N VAL A 611 1.54 -16.05 -4.21
CA VAL A 611 0.50 -16.01 -5.26
C VAL A 611 1.07 -16.41 -6.62
N VAL A 612 2.24 -15.89 -6.98
CA VAL A 612 2.92 -16.19 -8.24
C VAL A 612 3.97 -17.27 -7.99
N GLN A 613 3.80 -18.41 -8.66
CA GLN A 613 4.70 -19.56 -8.50
C GLN A 613 5.91 -19.47 -9.41
N GLU A 614 5.72 -19.04 -10.65
CA GLU A 614 6.73 -19.02 -11.69
C GLU A 614 6.50 -17.81 -12.61
N VAL A 615 7.56 -17.29 -13.21
CA VAL A 615 7.48 -16.15 -14.13
C VAL A 615 8.32 -16.44 -15.36
N ALA A 616 7.68 -16.44 -16.53
CA ALA A 616 8.37 -16.48 -17.80
C ALA A 616 8.85 -15.07 -18.17
N MET A 617 10.15 -14.92 -18.40
CA MET A 617 10.72 -13.63 -18.82
C MET A 617 10.44 -13.31 -20.28
N TYR A 618 10.17 -14.31 -21.13
CA TYR A 618 10.10 -14.14 -22.58
C TYR A 618 8.83 -14.71 -23.23
N SER A 619 7.79 -15.05 -22.45
CA SER A 619 6.48 -15.47 -22.96
C SER A 619 5.34 -14.64 -22.36
N ILE A 620 4.37 -14.29 -23.18
CA ILE A 620 3.06 -13.75 -22.78
C ILE A 620 2.02 -14.87 -22.57
N MET A 621 2.21 -16.01 -23.23
CA MET A 621 1.24 -17.11 -23.23
C MET A 621 1.35 -18.01 -21.99
N GLU A 622 2.54 -18.12 -21.40
CA GLU A 622 2.77 -18.97 -20.23
C GLU A 622 3.36 -18.17 -19.07
N ASN A 623 2.68 -18.21 -17.91
CA ASN A 623 3.10 -17.56 -16.66
C ASN A 623 3.72 -16.16 -16.88
N PRO A 624 3.03 -15.24 -17.59
CA PRO A 624 3.56 -13.92 -17.81
C PRO A 624 3.80 -13.21 -16.48
N MET A 625 4.75 -12.28 -16.47
CA MET A 625 4.94 -11.39 -15.32
C MET A 625 3.65 -10.62 -15.05
N THR A 626 3.25 -10.55 -13.78
CA THR A 626 2.07 -9.78 -13.38
C THR A 626 2.28 -8.29 -13.67
N ALA A 627 1.21 -7.51 -13.77
CA ALA A 627 1.31 -6.06 -13.91
C ALA A 627 0.61 -5.33 -12.76
N CYS A 628 1.15 -4.20 -12.31
CA CYS A 628 0.53 -3.40 -11.26
C CYS A 628 -0.55 -2.46 -11.81
N GLY A 629 -0.17 -1.53 -12.68
CA GLY A 629 -1.08 -0.51 -13.24
C GLY A 629 -0.38 0.72 -13.83
N CYS A 630 0.93 0.86 -13.61
CA CYS A 630 1.72 1.98 -14.12
C CYS A 630 2.37 1.73 -15.51
N PHE A 631 1.96 0.68 -16.23
CA PHE A 631 2.52 0.34 -17.55
C PHE A 631 2.26 1.42 -18.60
N GLU A 632 3.23 1.66 -19.48
CA GLU A 632 3.11 2.61 -20.59
C GLU A 632 2.29 2.01 -21.74
N CYS A 633 2.38 0.70 -21.94
CA CYS A 633 1.66 -0.02 -22.99
C CYS A 633 1.06 -1.33 -22.45
N ILE A 634 0.01 -1.79 -23.11
CA ILE A 634 -0.56 -3.13 -22.89
C ILE A 634 -0.36 -3.94 -24.18
N VAL A 635 0.20 -5.14 -24.03
CA VAL A 635 0.27 -6.16 -25.06
C VAL A 635 -0.86 -7.15 -24.81
N MET A 636 -1.66 -7.45 -25.84
CA MET A 636 -2.77 -8.40 -25.74
C MET A 636 -2.84 -9.31 -26.98
N LEU A 637 -3.05 -10.60 -26.77
CA LEU A 637 -3.29 -11.59 -27.81
C LEU A 637 -4.58 -11.27 -28.58
N ILE A 638 -4.50 -11.36 -29.91
CA ILE A 638 -5.65 -11.42 -30.83
C ILE A 638 -5.61 -12.81 -31.47
N PRO A 639 -6.38 -13.79 -30.94
CA PRO A 639 -6.31 -15.18 -31.38
C PRO A 639 -6.53 -15.36 -32.88
N GLU A 640 -7.50 -14.64 -33.44
CA GLU A 640 -7.88 -14.70 -34.86
C GLU A 640 -6.73 -14.26 -35.78
N ALA A 641 -5.88 -13.35 -35.31
CA ALA A 641 -4.75 -12.80 -36.05
C ALA A 641 -3.44 -13.59 -35.83
N ASN A 642 -3.45 -14.64 -34.99
CA ASN A 642 -2.24 -15.38 -34.59
C ASN A 642 -1.10 -14.44 -34.12
N GLY A 643 -1.46 -13.37 -33.42
CA GLY A 643 -0.57 -12.27 -33.09
C GLY A 643 -1.06 -11.46 -31.90
N VAL A 644 -0.36 -10.39 -31.59
CA VAL A 644 -0.64 -9.49 -30.46
C VAL A 644 -0.90 -8.07 -30.95
N MET A 645 -1.76 -7.34 -30.26
CA MET A 645 -1.87 -5.90 -30.37
C MET A 645 -1.10 -5.21 -29.24
N VAL A 646 -0.62 -3.99 -29.50
CA VAL A 646 0.04 -3.14 -28.51
C VAL A 646 -0.61 -1.78 -28.48
N VAL A 647 -1.21 -1.42 -27.35
CA VAL A 647 -1.88 -0.13 -27.14
C VAL A 647 -1.15 0.73 -26.12
N SER A 648 -0.89 1.99 -26.47
CA SER A 648 -0.27 2.99 -25.58
C SER A 648 -1.27 3.60 -24.61
N ARG A 649 -0.82 3.99 -23.42
CA ARG A 649 -1.60 4.79 -22.46
C ARG A 649 -2.09 6.12 -23.04
N GLU A 650 -1.32 6.70 -23.96
CA GLU A 650 -1.66 7.96 -24.63
C GLU A 650 -2.73 7.78 -25.73
N ASP A 651 -3.00 6.54 -26.15
CA ASP A 651 -4.01 6.24 -27.15
C ASP A 651 -5.39 6.03 -26.51
N THR A 652 -6.31 6.93 -26.82
CA THR A 652 -7.68 6.91 -26.29
C THR A 652 -8.69 6.25 -27.22
N SER A 653 -8.22 5.66 -28.32
CA SER A 653 -9.04 5.07 -29.37
C SER A 653 -9.53 3.68 -28.98
N MET A 654 -10.48 3.15 -29.77
CA MET A 654 -10.90 1.76 -29.65
C MET A 654 -9.87 0.85 -30.32
N THR A 655 -9.56 -0.28 -29.69
CA THR A 655 -8.67 -1.29 -30.26
C THR A 655 -9.46 -2.42 -30.93
N PRO A 656 -8.83 -3.24 -31.79
CA PRO A 656 -9.46 -4.42 -32.38
C PRO A 656 -10.05 -5.40 -31.35
N ALA A 657 -9.57 -5.40 -30.10
CA ALA A 657 -10.13 -6.20 -29.01
C ALA A 657 -11.47 -5.66 -28.46
N GLY A 658 -12.03 -4.59 -29.05
CA GLY A 658 -13.29 -3.98 -28.61
C GLY A 658 -13.19 -3.26 -27.26
N MET A 659 -11.96 -2.93 -26.83
CA MET A 659 -11.68 -2.28 -25.55
C MET A 659 -10.68 -1.14 -25.71
N THR A 660 -10.86 -0.07 -24.93
CA THR A 660 -9.89 1.03 -24.81
C THR A 660 -8.74 0.64 -23.87
N PHE A 661 -7.63 1.41 -23.88
CA PHE A 661 -6.54 1.23 -22.92
C PHE A 661 -7.03 1.17 -21.47
N SER A 662 -7.91 2.08 -21.07
CA SER A 662 -8.43 2.17 -19.68
C SER A 662 -9.18 0.90 -19.27
N THR A 663 -9.94 0.30 -20.19
CA THR A 663 -10.67 -0.96 -19.94
C THR A 663 -9.68 -2.13 -19.82
N LEU A 664 -8.72 -2.21 -20.73
CA LEU A 664 -7.67 -3.24 -20.73
C LEU A 664 -6.78 -3.14 -19.49
N ALA A 665 -6.50 -1.93 -19.00
CA ALA A 665 -5.69 -1.73 -17.81
C ALA A 665 -6.33 -2.37 -16.57
N GLY A 666 -7.66 -2.39 -16.49
CA GLY A 666 -8.40 -3.10 -15.44
C GLY A 666 -8.28 -4.62 -15.50
N ILE A 667 -7.99 -5.18 -16.68
CA ILE A 667 -7.79 -6.62 -16.89
C ILE A 667 -6.32 -7.02 -16.68
N ALA A 668 -5.39 -6.16 -17.13
CA ALA A 668 -3.96 -6.41 -17.08
C ALA A 668 -3.35 -6.11 -15.70
N GLY A 669 -3.90 -5.15 -14.95
CA GLY A 669 -3.39 -4.68 -13.67
C GLY A 669 -3.75 -5.55 -12.46
N GLY A 670 -3.36 -5.10 -11.27
CA GLY A 670 -3.76 -5.73 -10.00
C GLY A 670 -2.88 -6.89 -9.51
N GLY A 671 -1.79 -7.20 -10.21
CA GLY A 671 -0.83 -8.22 -9.77
C GLY A 671 -1.26 -9.66 -10.08
N LEU A 672 -2.12 -9.86 -11.08
CA LEU A 672 -2.53 -11.18 -11.56
C LEU A 672 -1.67 -11.64 -12.75
N GLN A 673 -1.51 -12.96 -12.92
CA GLN A 673 -0.96 -13.54 -14.13
C GLN A 673 -2.09 -13.80 -15.11
N THR A 674 -2.09 -13.07 -16.23
CA THR A 674 -3.14 -13.16 -17.24
C THR A 674 -2.50 -13.63 -18.56
N PRO A 675 -2.44 -14.94 -18.83
CA PRO A 675 -1.96 -15.46 -20.12
C PRO A 675 -2.59 -14.73 -21.31
N GLY A 676 -1.74 -14.29 -22.23
CA GLY A 676 -2.15 -13.50 -23.40
C GLY A 676 -2.31 -12.00 -23.14
N VAL A 677 -2.13 -11.49 -21.91
CA VAL A 677 -2.17 -10.04 -21.60
C VAL A 677 -0.98 -9.66 -20.72
N MET A 678 -0.28 -8.59 -21.08
CA MET A 678 0.90 -8.12 -20.33
C MET A 678 1.04 -6.60 -20.40
N GLY A 679 1.26 -5.97 -19.24
CA GLY A 679 1.68 -4.57 -19.18
C GLY A 679 3.19 -4.44 -19.39
N VAL A 680 3.63 -3.50 -20.22
CA VAL A 680 5.05 -3.29 -20.57
C VAL A 680 5.40 -1.80 -20.64
N GLY A 681 6.69 -1.49 -20.47
CA GLY A 681 7.25 -0.19 -20.84
C GLY A 681 7.49 -0.16 -22.36
N LYS A 682 7.36 1.00 -23.01
CA LYS A 682 7.39 1.09 -24.48
C LYS A 682 8.72 0.62 -25.07
N TYR A 683 9.83 0.86 -24.37
CA TYR A 683 11.17 0.41 -24.82
C TYR A 683 11.38 -1.11 -24.75
N TYR A 684 10.51 -1.86 -24.08
CA TYR A 684 10.60 -3.33 -24.09
C TYR A 684 10.25 -3.88 -25.48
N LEU A 685 9.40 -3.18 -26.24
CA LEU A 685 9.06 -3.53 -27.62
C LEU A 685 10.30 -3.60 -28.52
N LEU A 686 11.33 -2.80 -28.22
CA LEU A 686 12.58 -2.77 -29.00
C LEU A 686 13.52 -3.93 -28.67
N SER A 687 13.27 -4.63 -27.56
CA SER A 687 14.16 -5.66 -27.05
C SER A 687 14.23 -6.88 -27.99
N PRO A 688 15.41 -7.49 -28.19
CA PRO A 688 15.53 -8.81 -28.81
C PRO A 688 14.82 -9.91 -28.01
N LYS A 689 14.52 -9.66 -26.72
CA LYS A 689 13.82 -10.57 -25.80
C LYS A 689 12.32 -10.34 -25.72
N PHE A 690 11.78 -9.33 -26.40
CA PHE A 690 10.35 -9.03 -26.42
C PHE A 690 9.55 -10.26 -26.86
N ILE A 691 8.79 -10.88 -25.95
CA ILE A 691 8.01 -12.12 -26.17
C ILE A 691 8.71 -13.16 -27.07
N TYR A 692 10.02 -13.30 -26.88
CA TYR A 692 10.88 -14.06 -27.79
C TYR A 692 10.43 -15.52 -27.95
N ALA A 693 9.92 -16.14 -26.87
CA ALA A 693 9.43 -17.52 -26.91
C ALA A 693 8.18 -17.69 -27.79
N ASP A 694 7.42 -16.61 -28.01
CA ASP A 694 6.14 -16.65 -28.72
C ASP A 694 6.24 -16.12 -30.16
N GLY A 695 7.44 -15.78 -30.64
CA GLY A 695 7.68 -15.31 -32.00
C GLY A 695 8.11 -13.85 -32.12
N GLY A 696 8.35 -13.17 -31.00
CA GLY A 696 9.02 -11.88 -31.00
C GLY A 696 8.19 -10.73 -31.54
N PHE A 697 8.88 -9.69 -32.00
CA PHE A 697 8.26 -8.46 -32.53
C PHE A 697 7.38 -8.73 -33.77
N LYS A 698 7.68 -9.76 -34.57
CA LYS A 698 6.88 -10.15 -35.75
C LYS A 698 5.44 -10.53 -35.40
N ARG A 699 5.13 -10.82 -34.13
CA ARG A 699 3.77 -11.10 -33.66
C ARG A 699 2.91 -9.86 -33.54
N ILE A 700 3.46 -8.65 -33.51
CA ILE A 700 2.67 -7.43 -33.39
C ILE A 700 1.89 -7.24 -34.69
N VAL A 701 0.56 -7.33 -34.64
CA VAL A 701 -0.33 -7.13 -35.81
C VAL A 701 -1.01 -5.76 -35.80
N TRP A 702 -1.07 -5.12 -34.63
CA TRP A 702 -1.65 -3.80 -34.43
C TRP A 702 -0.85 -3.02 -33.39
N LEU A 703 -0.54 -1.75 -33.67
CA LEU A 703 0.28 -0.89 -32.81
C LEU A 703 -0.23 0.55 -32.85
N SER A 704 -0.52 1.16 -31.69
CA SER A 704 -0.94 2.57 -31.62
C SER A 704 -0.05 3.49 -32.46
N SER A 705 -0.64 4.36 -33.29
CA SER A 705 0.11 5.24 -34.19
C SER A 705 1.11 6.15 -33.48
N VAL A 706 0.77 6.60 -32.26
CA VAL A 706 1.67 7.42 -31.43
C VAL A 706 3.01 6.71 -31.17
N LEU A 707 3.02 5.38 -31.05
CA LEU A 707 4.27 4.61 -30.88
C LEU A 707 5.04 4.54 -32.21
N LYS A 708 4.34 4.34 -33.33
CA LYS A 708 4.97 4.37 -34.67
C LYS A 708 5.63 5.72 -34.95
N GLU A 709 4.99 6.81 -34.54
CA GLU A 709 5.48 8.17 -34.79
C GLU A 709 6.61 8.56 -33.84
N THR A 710 6.47 8.26 -32.55
CA THR A 710 7.45 8.68 -31.53
C THR A 710 8.69 7.78 -31.45
N MET A 711 8.62 6.55 -31.99
CA MET A 711 9.72 5.57 -31.97
C MET A 711 10.08 5.10 -33.38
N ALA A 712 9.85 5.94 -34.41
CA ALA A 712 9.96 5.54 -35.81
C ALA A 712 11.34 4.97 -36.18
N GLU A 713 12.42 5.64 -35.74
CA GLU A 713 13.80 5.21 -36.04
C GLU A 713 14.14 3.88 -35.34
N GLU A 714 13.73 3.74 -34.08
CA GLU A 714 13.98 2.53 -33.30
C GLU A 714 13.19 1.33 -33.82
N LEU A 715 11.91 1.53 -34.18
CA LEU A 715 11.06 0.48 -34.75
C LEU A 715 11.54 0.06 -36.14
N ALA A 716 12.03 1.00 -36.95
CA ALA A 716 12.69 0.66 -38.22
C ALA A 716 13.95 -0.20 -38.02
N ALA A 717 14.76 0.11 -37.00
CA ALA A 717 15.92 -0.71 -36.65
C ALA A 717 15.51 -2.13 -36.21
N VAL A 718 14.40 -2.27 -35.48
CA VAL A 718 13.81 -3.57 -35.12
C VAL A 718 13.35 -4.32 -36.37
N ALA A 719 12.61 -3.68 -37.28
CA ALA A 719 12.14 -4.29 -38.52
C ALA A 719 13.30 -4.85 -39.37
N ILE A 720 14.39 -4.09 -39.49
CA ILE A 720 15.63 -4.53 -40.14
C ILE A 720 16.24 -5.75 -39.41
N ARG A 721 16.31 -5.72 -38.07
CA ARG A 721 16.82 -6.84 -37.26
C ARG A 721 16.00 -8.11 -37.45
N GLU A 722 14.68 -7.98 -37.53
CA GLU A 722 13.75 -9.09 -37.74
C GLU A 722 13.79 -9.64 -39.18
N GLY A 723 14.47 -8.95 -40.10
CA GLY A 723 14.64 -9.37 -41.49
C GLY A 723 13.50 -8.98 -42.43
N ASP A 724 12.65 -8.03 -42.01
CA ASP A 724 11.53 -7.50 -42.80
C ASP A 724 11.50 -5.97 -42.66
N PRO A 725 12.26 -5.21 -43.47
CA PRO A 725 12.40 -3.76 -43.33
C PRO A 725 11.07 -3.00 -43.42
N ASP A 726 10.09 -3.54 -44.14
CA ASP A 726 8.76 -2.94 -44.33
C ASP A 726 7.76 -3.40 -43.25
N LEU A 727 8.20 -4.13 -42.22
CA LEU A 727 7.32 -4.73 -41.22
C LEU A 727 6.41 -3.70 -40.53
N ILE A 728 6.93 -2.51 -40.22
CA ILE A 728 6.16 -1.47 -39.50
C ILE A 728 4.96 -0.99 -40.32
N ASP A 729 5.08 -0.96 -41.64
CA ASP A 729 4.00 -0.58 -42.56
C ASP A 729 2.94 -1.68 -42.69
N LYS A 730 3.32 -2.95 -42.45
CA LYS A 730 2.40 -4.10 -42.46
C LYS A 730 1.56 -4.18 -41.18
N ILE A 731 2.02 -3.60 -40.08
CA ILE A 731 1.31 -3.56 -38.80
C ILE A 731 0.17 -2.54 -38.88
N ALA A 732 -1.05 -2.91 -38.50
CA ALA A 732 -2.18 -1.98 -38.49
C ALA A 732 -2.11 -0.95 -37.34
N ASP A 733 -2.91 0.10 -37.39
CA ASP A 733 -3.10 1.07 -36.30
C ASP A 733 -4.52 1.63 -36.30
N GLU A 734 -4.85 2.45 -35.30
CA GLU A 734 -6.21 2.96 -35.06
C GLU A 734 -6.73 3.87 -36.18
N ARG A 735 -5.87 4.36 -37.08
CA ARG A 735 -6.26 5.22 -38.20
C ARG A 735 -6.99 4.45 -39.30
N ASN A 736 -6.72 3.15 -39.41
CA ASN A 736 -7.22 2.29 -40.47
C ASN A 736 -8.04 1.10 -39.96
N VAL A 737 -7.75 0.60 -38.75
CA VAL A 737 -8.29 -0.66 -38.24
C VAL A 737 -8.71 -0.52 -36.78
N THR A 738 -9.98 -0.79 -36.50
CA THR A 738 -10.55 -0.73 -35.13
C THR A 738 -11.30 -2.00 -34.72
N THR A 739 -11.45 -2.97 -35.64
CA THR A 739 -12.12 -4.25 -35.39
C THR A 739 -11.26 -5.44 -35.84
N VAL A 740 -11.56 -6.64 -35.35
CA VAL A 740 -10.84 -7.86 -35.75
C VAL A 740 -11.03 -8.16 -37.24
N ASP A 741 -12.23 -8.00 -37.79
CA ASP A 741 -12.49 -8.26 -39.22
C ASP A 741 -11.67 -7.34 -40.13
N GLU A 742 -11.60 -6.04 -39.80
CA GLU A 742 -10.74 -5.08 -40.50
C GLU A 742 -9.26 -5.45 -40.36
N LEU A 743 -8.84 -5.94 -39.19
CA LEU A 743 -7.46 -6.33 -38.94
C LEU A 743 -7.04 -7.52 -39.80
N LEU A 744 -7.90 -8.54 -39.91
CA LEU A 744 -7.63 -9.70 -40.76
C LEU A 744 -7.51 -9.30 -42.24
N ALA A 745 -8.42 -8.46 -42.72
CA ALA A 745 -8.36 -7.94 -44.09
C ALA A 745 -7.08 -7.14 -44.36
N TRP A 746 -6.69 -6.26 -43.43
CA TRP A 746 -5.44 -5.50 -43.52
C TRP A 746 -4.21 -6.41 -43.59
N MET A 747 -4.17 -7.42 -42.72
CA MET A 747 -3.05 -8.36 -42.66
C MET A 747 -2.89 -9.18 -43.95
N GLU A 748 -3.99 -9.61 -44.56
CA GLU A 748 -3.98 -10.29 -45.86
C GLU A 748 -3.47 -9.38 -46.98
N GLU A 749 -3.97 -8.13 -47.04
CA GLU A 749 -3.57 -7.14 -48.04
C GLU A 749 -2.07 -6.81 -47.96
N HIS A 750 -1.54 -6.69 -46.73
CA HIS A 750 -0.15 -6.30 -46.48
C HIS A 750 0.80 -7.49 -46.31
N ASN A 751 0.31 -8.73 -46.50
CA ASN A 751 1.07 -9.98 -46.34
C ASN A 751 1.81 -10.05 -44.98
N HIS A 752 1.08 -9.84 -43.89
CA HIS A 752 1.66 -9.82 -42.54
C HIS A 752 2.29 -11.19 -42.20
N PRO A 753 3.51 -11.24 -41.61
CA PRO A 753 4.23 -12.49 -41.38
C PRO A 753 3.50 -13.51 -40.49
N THR A 754 2.64 -13.06 -39.57
CA THR A 754 1.90 -13.95 -38.65
C THR A 754 0.97 -14.93 -39.37
N LEU A 755 0.53 -14.61 -40.61
CA LEU A 755 -0.33 -15.48 -41.42
C LEU A 755 0.33 -16.82 -41.77
N VAL A 756 1.67 -16.88 -41.76
CA VAL A 756 2.45 -18.09 -42.10
C VAL A 756 3.33 -18.58 -40.94
N MET A 757 3.24 -17.95 -39.77
CA MET A 757 3.92 -18.41 -38.55
C MET A 757 3.12 -19.53 -37.88
N ASP A 758 3.80 -20.37 -37.11
CA ASP A 758 3.14 -21.39 -36.29
C ASP A 758 2.08 -20.75 -35.36
N PRO A 759 1.01 -21.49 -34.99
CA PRO A 759 0.04 -21.01 -34.01
C PRO A 759 0.70 -20.65 -32.66
N MET A 760 0.23 -19.58 -32.01
CA MET A 760 0.67 -19.22 -30.66
C MET A 760 0.12 -20.13 -29.55
N PHE A 761 -0.89 -20.97 -29.85
CA PHE A 761 -1.59 -21.84 -28.90
C PHE A 761 -2.01 -23.18 -29.53
#